data_AF-A0A1Y1RJP8-F1
#
_entry.id   AF-A0A1Y1RJP8-F1
#
_cell.length_a   1.000
_cell.length_b   1.000
_cell.length_c   1.000
_cell.angle_alpha   90.00
_cell.angle_beta   90.00
_cell.angle_gamma   90.00
#
_symmetry.space_group_name_H-M   'P 1'
#
loop_
_entity.id
_entity.type
_entity.pdbx_description
1 polymer ?
#
loop_
_entity_poly.entity_id
_entity_poly.type
_entity_poly.pdbx_seq_one_letter_code
_entity_poly.pdbx_strand_id
1 'polypeptide(L)'
;MVIKNRLFLISILIFIWSSICSAQIIDERYHRLDEIESELQNYTETYSDLAQIKVLGQTGVDSLPLYAMKISDNVTEEEDEPAIFYLGSLHAEEILGIEVAMFMIDSLLTGYAEGNPQVRQWVDNCEIWIMPTANPEGHQVVMEELDVLYRKNKRDNNNNGTFLEGIDYSPGMEMSSSGEDWGEGFSDADGVDLNRNWDYEWQNGNSNPAYNYYRGPEPFSEPEVRAMRDHIRDEKVVFALFMHSSRLGDPDSPYQGTYYNGKESKRERLFYPWTRENGWTNISPDFWTIREMAATIADAIPREEPDPNNCPTCYRCDLSISTPRGDARHYTYTEFGVYSLNIELGRWIQPPGDFVDPFCRKIMDSVTHLLDRAAYSGVTGHITDAATGLPLDAEIEILQLDTSSETEPRMSDPHTGRYYRFLRPNGLINMTSHLCHRDFPSNPSQYGSAPENYTLRVSKSGYAAETVPNQRVTNDGLTIMDVQLEYQNFMNNFPAETGSVRYSAPTLRDVNHDLVVEIAVASAEGAVHLLDSQGQEVPGWPNLTGGHPTLDESSSPAIGDVDQDGEFEIVYGSVDGNLYVWRPDGSLLDGFPVNLDQPVIRSSAVLYDVDNDTRLEIFIAAGTHIHAYRYDGSVLPGWPQTTAESIQTSVAIADIDHDGEIELVATAGSVYLWEIDGSPMPLSPFDFSYPITSSPVLADIDDDDDLEIFFGGSNSSIWGVHHDLTLIESFSQTVGDGSPESETWEAASPAIGDIDGDGDLEVIFGLNTWSQDQGALCAYHHNGDPVNGFPVQTESAVTAQPIIANVNDNSSHQNILFGTMNGYFHIVDYQGNSIQGFPYPLSASGITGSAAVGDLDGDNMIEFAIGSSDGNLFAFETGQLYMPSRMDWPMFQNNHYNTGYYDLYNQVEIEDQTEEIYDFFLHTPYPNPTRGQATINYSLPAPSPVKLIVYDVSGRRVRSIIDGTMKAAGTHRTIWDGCNDNRKLVGSGIYFFQLGAGSFGSETRRVALIR
;
A
#
# COMPACT_ATOMS: atom_id res chain seq x y z
N MET A 1 -62.78 -21.15 39.59
CA MET A 1 -62.95 -21.17 38.12
C MET A 1 -62.24 -20.00 37.43
N VAL A 2 -62.29 -18.78 37.99
CA VAL A 2 -61.65 -17.58 37.39
C VAL A 2 -60.10 -17.63 37.34
N ILE A 3 -59.45 -18.32 38.29
CA ILE A 3 -57.98 -18.42 38.33
C ILE A 3 -57.43 -19.41 37.27
N LYS A 4 -58.15 -20.49 36.96
CA LYS A 4 -57.73 -21.45 35.92
C LYS A 4 -57.81 -20.86 34.51
N ASN A 5 -58.80 -20.01 34.23
CA ASN A 5 -58.89 -19.34 32.92
C ASN A 5 -57.83 -18.25 32.74
N ARG A 6 -57.39 -17.57 33.81
CA ARG A 6 -56.29 -16.60 33.73
C ARG A 6 -54.93 -17.27 33.54
N LEU A 7 -54.68 -18.41 34.20
CA LEU A 7 -53.45 -19.18 33.98
C LEU A 7 -53.41 -19.76 32.56
N PHE A 8 -54.52 -20.27 32.01
CA PHE A 8 -54.57 -20.78 30.64
C PHE A 8 -54.36 -19.69 29.57
N LEU A 9 -54.91 -18.48 29.78
CA LEU A 9 -54.66 -17.32 28.91
C LEU A 9 -53.22 -16.80 29.01
N ILE A 10 -52.61 -16.82 30.21
CA ILE A 10 -51.19 -16.49 30.40
C ILE A 10 -50.31 -17.56 29.76
N SER A 11 -50.66 -18.85 29.84
CA SER A 11 -49.94 -19.93 29.15
C SER A 11 -50.01 -19.77 27.64
N ILE A 12 -51.17 -19.41 27.07
CA ILE A 12 -51.31 -19.15 25.63
C ILE A 12 -50.55 -17.87 25.23
N LEU A 13 -50.57 -16.82 26.04
CA LEU A 13 -49.79 -15.60 25.77
C LEU A 13 -48.28 -15.84 25.89
N ILE A 14 -47.83 -16.65 26.85
CA ILE A 14 -46.43 -17.08 26.99
C ILE A 14 -46.05 -18.02 25.83
N PHE A 15 -46.95 -18.89 25.36
CA PHE A 15 -46.71 -19.73 24.20
C PHE A 15 -46.65 -18.91 22.91
N ILE A 16 -47.51 -17.91 22.74
CA ILE A 16 -47.47 -16.96 21.61
C ILE A 16 -46.23 -16.05 21.70
N TRP A 17 -45.77 -15.70 22.90
CA TRP A 17 -44.50 -14.97 23.10
C TRP A 17 -43.26 -15.84 22.91
N SER A 18 -43.29 -17.13 23.29
CA SER A 18 -42.20 -18.08 23.09
C SER A 18 -42.21 -18.71 21.69
N SER A 19 -43.27 -18.49 20.90
CA SER A 19 -43.32 -18.79 19.47
C SER A 19 -42.95 -17.59 18.60
N ILE A 20 -42.67 -16.43 19.20
CA ILE A 20 -41.83 -15.38 18.60
C ILE A 20 -40.41 -15.62 19.14
N CYS A 21 -39.91 -16.85 18.94
CA CYS A 21 -38.48 -17.08 19.00
C CYS A 21 -37.88 -16.38 17.78
N SER A 22 -36.87 -15.56 18.05
CA SER A 22 -35.96 -14.90 17.12
C SER A 22 -35.94 -15.54 15.72
N ALA A 23 -36.73 -14.99 14.79
CA ALA A 23 -36.34 -15.07 13.40
C ALA A 23 -35.10 -14.17 13.31
N GLN A 24 -33.98 -14.70 12.85
CA GLN A 24 -32.82 -13.89 12.50
C GLN A 24 -33.27 -13.04 11.32
N ILE A 25 -33.57 -11.77 11.60
CA ILE A 25 -33.94 -10.80 10.59
C ILE A 25 -32.64 -10.42 9.90
N ILE A 26 -32.56 -10.65 8.59
CA ILE A 26 -31.44 -10.13 7.80
C ILE A 26 -31.48 -8.61 7.92
N ASP A 27 -30.35 -8.01 8.29
CA ASP A 27 -30.28 -6.56 8.51
C ASP A 27 -30.70 -5.81 7.24
N GLU A 28 -31.50 -4.75 7.40
CA GLU A 28 -31.98 -3.95 6.27
C GLU A 28 -30.85 -3.23 5.52
N ARG A 29 -29.63 -3.21 6.06
CA ARG A 29 -28.45 -2.71 5.38
C ARG A 29 -28.06 -3.54 4.15
N TYR A 30 -28.31 -4.85 4.11
CA TYR A 30 -27.86 -5.68 2.97
C TYR A 30 -28.68 -5.43 1.71
N HIS A 31 -28.00 -5.34 0.56
CA HIS A 31 -28.67 -5.07 -0.70
C HIS A 31 -29.57 -6.22 -1.12
N ARG A 32 -30.83 -5.89 -1.43
CA ARG A 32 -31.74 -6.78 -2.15
C ARG A 32 -31.41 -6.75 -3.64
N LEU A 33 -31.86 -7.78 -4.37
CA LEU A 33 -31.55 -7.91 -5.79
C LEU A 33 -32.02 -6.70 -6.63
N ASP A 34 -33.16 -6.12 -6.30
CA ASP A 34 -33.69 -4.93 -6.96
C ASP A 34 -32.89 -3.66 -6.67
N GLU A 35 -32.27 -3.57 -5.49
CA GLU A 35 -31.36 -2.48 -5.12
C GLU A 35 -30.04 -2.61 -5.88
N ILE A 36 -29.46 -3.82 -5.93
CA ILE A 36 -28.26 -4.11 -6.75
C ILE A 36 -28.53 -3.71 -8.21
N GLU A 37 -29.62 -4.19 -8.82
CA GLU A 37 -29.94 -3.87 -10.21
C GLU A 37 -30.10 -2.37 -10.43
N SER A 38 -30.81 -1.68 -9.53
CA SER A 38 -31.06 -0.24 -9.64
C SER A 38 -29.77 0.57 -9.51
N GLU A 39 -28.87 0.19 -8.62
CA GLU A 39 -27.59 0.89 -8.42
C GLU A 39 -26.64 0.67 -9.59
N LEU A 40 -26.50 -0.56 -10.08
CA LEU A 40 -25.69 -0.84 -11.27
C LEU A 40 -26.20 -0.04 -12.48
N GLN A 41 -27.53 0.09 -12.65
CA GLN A 41 -28.12 0.91 -13.71
C GLN A 41 -27.79 2.39 -13.51
N ASN A 42 -27.89 2.88 -12.27
CA ASN A 42 -27.54 4.26 -11.95
C ASN A 42 -26.05 4.56 -12.21
N TYR A 43 -25.13 3.63 -11.92
CA TYR A 43 -23.71 3.78 -12.25
C TYR A 43 -23.48 3.87 -13.76
N THR A 44 -24.11 2.98 -14.55
CA THR A 44 -24.00 3.05 -16.03
C THR A 44 -24.60 4.34 -16.61
N GLU A 45 -25.64 4.90 -15.99
CA GLU A 45 -26.22 6.18 -16.41
C GLU A 45 -25.36 7.38 -16.00
N THR A 46 -24.70 7.32 -14.85
CA THR A 46 -23.91 8.42 -14.28
C THR A 46 -22.50 8.48 -14.85
N TYR A 47 -21.86 7.31 -15.01
CA TYR A 47 -20.49 7.13 -15.45
C TYR A 47 -20.44 6.38 -16.79
N SER A 48 -21.25 6.80 -17.77
CA SER A 48 -21.47 6.06 -19.01
C SER A 48 -20.21 5.81 -19.87
N ASP A 49 -19.18 6.61 -19.64
CA ASP A 49 -17.89 6.50 -20.34
C ASP A 49 -16.93 5.52 -19.62
N LEU A 50 -17.18 5.21 -18.34
CA LEU A 50 -16.33 4.36 -17.50
C LEU A 50 -16.98 3.03 -17.12
N ALA A 51 -18.32 2.98 -17.04
CA ALA A 51 -19.07 1.88 -16.43
C ALA A 51 -20.11 1.30 -17.40
N GLN A 52 -20.13 -0.03 -17.52
CA GLN A 52 -21.13 -0.73 -18.31
C GLN A 52 -21.58 -2.04 -17.65
N ILE A 53 -22.90 -2.16 -17.43
CA ILE A 53 -23.49 -3.46 -17.11
C ILE A 53 -23.42 -4.42 -18.30
N LYS A 54 -22.90 -5.62 -18.06
CA LYS A 54 -23.09 -6.79 -18.93
C LYS A 54 -23.96 -7.85 -18.27
N VAL A 55 -24.77 -8.51 -19.08
CA VAL A 55 -25.53 -9.70 -18.67
C VAL A 55 -24.76 -10.93 -19.18
N LEU A 56 -24.06 -11.62 -18.29
CA LEU A 56 -23.22 -12.76 -18.62
C LEU A 56 -24.05 -14.03 -18.93
N GLY A 57 -25.26 -14.08 -18.42
CA GLY A 57 -26.18 -15.20 -18.58
C GLY A 57 -27.46 -14.99 -17.80
N GLN A 58 -28.18 -16.09 -17.55
CA GLN A 58 -29.38 -16.09 -16.72
C GLN A 58 -29.44 -17.36 -15.88
N THR A 59 -30.11 -17.29 -14.73
CA THR A 59 -30.28 -18.43 -13.82
C THR A 59 -31.22 -19.50 -14.38
N GLY A 60 -31.14 -20.69 -13.78
CA GLY A 60 -31.83 -21.88 -14.32
C GLY A 60 -33.35 -21.94 -14.10
N VAL A 61 -33.87 -21.34 -13.03
CA VAL A 61 -35.27 -21.56 -12.58
C VAL A 61 -36.14 -20.34 -12.85
N ASP A 62 -35.75 -19.19 -12.31
CA ASP A 62 -36.45 -17.92 -12.36
C ASP A 62 -36.02 -17.06 -13.55
N SER A 63 -34.99 -17.48 -14.31
CA SER A 63 -34.43 -16.75 -15.45
C SER A 63 -33.98 -15.33 -15.11
N LEU A 64 -33.38 -15.16 -13.92
CA LEU A 64 -32.82 -13.89 -13.47
C LEU A 64 -31.51 -13.60 -14.21
N PRO A 65 -31.26 -12.36 -14.64
CA PRO A 65 -30.01 -11.98 -15.28
C PRO A 65 -28.82 -12.09 -14.30
N LEU A 66 -27.67 -12.49 -14.85
CA LEU A 66 -26.39 -12.54 -14.14
C LEU A 66 -25.58 -11.29 -14.53
N TYR A 67 -25.62 -10.27 -13.67
CA TYR A 67 -24.99 -8.98 -13.92
C TYR A 67 -23.52 -8.96 -13.51
N ALA A 68 -22.68 -8.39 -14.36
CA ALA A 68 -21.34 -7.91 -14.02
C ALA A 68 -21.20 -6.45 -14.48
N MET A 69 -20.48 -5.65 -13.70
CA MET A 69 -20.07 -4.30 -14.07
C MET A 69 -18.68 -4.38 -14.71
N LYS A 70 -18.55 -3.89 -15.96
CA LYS A 70 -17.26 -3.56 -16.57
C LYS A 70 -16.91 -2.13 -16.17
N ILE A 71 -15.70 -1.92 -15.66
CA ILE A 71 -15.12 -0.61 -15.38
C ILE A 71 -13.79 -0.51 -16.14
N SER A 72 -13.64 0.50 -17.00
CA SER A 72 -12.42 0.82 -17.77
C SER A 72 -12.58 2.23 -18.37
N ASP A 73 -11.47 2.93 -18.65
CA ASP A 73 -11.48 4.27 -19.24
C ASP A 73 -12.07 4.31 -20.66
N ASN A 74 -11.94 3.22 -21.43
CA ASN A 74 -12.67 3.01 -22.69
C ASN A 74 -13.60 1.78 -22.63
N VAL A 75 -14.55 1.81 -21.69
CA VAL A 75 -15.49 0.72 -21.38
C VAL A 75 -16.23 0.07 -22.57
N THR A 76 -16.32 0.73 -23.73
CA THR A 76 -16.98 0.21 -24.94
C THR A 76 -16.05 -0.47 -25.94
N GLU A 77 -14.74 -0.32 -25.76
CA GLU A 77 -13.71 -0.93 -26.60
C GLU A 77 -13.11 -2.16 -25.90
N GLU A 78 -12.42 -2.98 -26.69
CA GLU A 78 -11.60 -4.08 -26.21
C GLU A 78 -10.16 -3.61 -26.35
N GLU A 79 -9.50 -3.36 -25.24
CA GLU A 79 -8.18 -2.76 -25.20
C GLU A 79 -7.10 -3.79 -24.94
N ASP A 80 -5.86 -3.36 -25.12
CA ASP A 80 -4.71 -4.22 -24.91
C ASP A 80 -4.28 -4.24 -23.44
N GLU A 81 -5.23 -4.62 -22.56
CA GLU A 81 -5.15 -4.49 -21.10
C GLU A 81 -5.40 -5.83 -20.39
N PRO A 82 -4.86 -6.02 -19.18
CA PRO A 82 -5.18 -7.17 -18.35
C PRO A 82 -6.61 -7.06 -17.80
N ALA A 83 -7.38 -8.16 -17.91
CA ALA A 83 -8.69 -8.26 -17.30
C ALA A 83 -8.64 -8.90 -15.90
N ILE A 84 -9.40 -8.36 -14.94
CA ILE A 84 -9.46 -8.85 -13.56
C ILE A 84 -10.92 -9.14 -13.18
N PHE A 85 -11.17 -10.27 -12.52
CA PHE A 85 -12.53 -10.68 -12.16
C PHE A 85 -12.74 -10.81 -10.64
N TYR A 86 -13.65 -9.99 -10.11
CA TYR A 86 -14.10 -10.05 -8.73
C TYR A 86 -15.50 -10.63 -8.63
N LEU A 87 -15.68 -11.62 -7.76
CA LEU A 87 -16.99 -12.18 -7.45
C LEU A 87 -17.34 -11.97 -5.97
N GLY A 88 -18.42 -11.22 -5.74
CA GLY A 88 -18.92 -10.95 -4.39
C GLY A 88 -19.53 -12.18 -3.73
N SER A 89 -20.39 -12.93 -4.44
CA SER A 89 -20.97 -14.14 -3.87
C SER A 89 -21.37 -15.19 -4.90
N LEU A 90 -21.12 -16.45 -4.59
CA LEU A 90 -21.71 -17.61 -5.27
C LEU A 90 -22.53 -18.51 -4.32
N HIS A 91 -22.33 -18.38 -3.00
CA HIS A 91 -23.11 -19.09 -1.98
C HIS A 91 -24.12 -18.10 -1.40
N ALA A 92 -25.39 -18.47 -1.48
CA ALA A 92 -26.49 -17.53 -1.23
C ALA A 92 -26.47 -16.86 0.15
N GLU A 93 -25.99 -17.55 1.18
CA GLU A 93 -25.95 -17.06 2.56
C GLU A 93 -24.74 -16.16 2.86
N GLU A 94 -23.72 -16.16 2.00
CA GLU A 94 -22.45 -15.42 2.16
C GLU A 94 -22.59 -14.01 1.56
N ILE A 95 -23.48 -13.20 2.15
CA ILE A 95 -23.94 -11.91 1.58
C ILE A 95 -22.97 -10.75 1.79
N LEU A 96 -21.98 -10.86 2.69
CA LEU A 96 -21.00 -9.79 2.95
C LEU A 96 -20.13 -9.48 1.72
N GLY A 97 -19.78 -10.49 0.91
CA GLY A 97 -19.00 -10.25 -0.31
C GLY A 97 -19.76 -9.50 -1.39
N ILE A 98 -21.10 -9.56 -1.41
CA ILE A 98 -21.93 -8.71 -2.29
C ILE A 98 -21.73 -7.24 -1.93
N GLU A 99 -21.68 -6.94 -0.62
CA GLU A 99 -21.48 -5.58 -0.12
C GLU A 99 -20.08 -5.05 -0.46
N VAL A 100 -19.04 -5.89 -0.34
CA VAL A 100 -17.67 -5.53 -0.76
C VAL A 100 -17.63 -5.26 -2.26
N ALA A 101 -18.28 -6.09 -3.09
CA ALA A 101 -18.33 -5.87 -4.53
C ALA A 101 -19.05 -4.57 -4.91
N MET A 102 -20.18 -4.26 -4.28
CA MET A 102 -20.91 -3.01 -4.51
C MET A 102 -20.11 -1.78 -4.06
N PHE A 103 -19.43 -1.89 -2.91
CA PHE A 103 -18.55 -0.83 -2.40
C PHE A 103 -17.32 -0.60 -3.28
N MET A 104 -16.76 -1.66 -3.87
CA MET A 104 -15.66 -1.56 -4.82
C MET A 104 -16.08 -0.85 -6.11
N ILE A 105 -17.26 -1.15 -6.65
CA ILE A 105 -17.81 -0.45 -7.82
C ILE A 105 -17.94 1.05 -7.55
N ASP A 106 -18.52 1.43 -6.39
CA ASP A 106 -18.68 2.83 -6.00
C ASP A 106 -17.31 3.52 -5.85
N SER A 107 -16.39 2.90 -5.11
CA SER A 107 -15.04 3.45 -4.85
C SER A 107 -14.25 3.69 -6.13
N LEU A 108 -14.27 2.75 -7.09
CA LEU A 108 -13.55 2.91 -8.36
C LEU A 108 -14.16 4.03 -9.22
N LEU A 109 -15.48 4.11 -9.32
CA LEU A 109 -16.14 5.11 -10.16
C LEU A 109 -16.07 6.52 -9.57
N THR A 110 -16.26 6.64 -8.25
CA THR A 110 -16.15 7.91 -7.54
C THR A 110 -14.71 8.39 -7.49
N GLY A 111 -13.76 7.53 -7.14
CA GLY A 111 -12.33 7.85 -7.12
C GLY A 111 -11.82 8.34 -8.47
N TYR A 112 -12.19 7.65 -9.56
CA TYR A 112 -11.81 8.08 -10.91
C TYR A 112 -12.34 9.48 -11.25
N ALA A 113 -13.61 9.73 -10.93
CA ALA A 113 -14.28 10.99 -11.21
C ALA A 113 -13.78 12.15 -10.34
N GLU A 114 -13.33 11.85 -9.12
CA GLU A 114 -12.70 12.80 -8.20
C GLU A 114 -11.24 13.09 -8.55
N GLY A 115 -10.63 12.25 -9.39
CA GLY A 115 -9.24 12.43 -9.85
C GLY A 115 -8.21 11.70 -9.00
N ASN A 116 -8.62 10.69 -8.21
CA ASN A 116 -7.70 9.88 -7.42
C ASN A 116 -6.67 9.19 -8.37
N PRO A 117 -5.36 9.45 -8.21
CA PRO A 117 -4.33 8.96 -9.12
C PRO A 117 -4.30 7.44 -9.21
N GLN A 118 -4.27 6.73 -8.08
CA GLN A 118 -4.23 5.27 -8.02
C GLN A 118 -5.46 4.60 -8.68
N VAL A 119 -6.67 5.13 -8.44
CA VAL A 119 -7.88 4.61 -9.07
C VAL A 119 -7.90 4.89 -10.58
N ARG A 120 -7.42 6.06 -11.01
CA ARG A 120 -7.26 6.35 -12.45
C ARG A 120 -6.31 5.39 -13.09
N GLN A 121 -5.16 5.20 -12.47
CA GLN A 121 -4.13 4.28 -12.88
C GLN A 121 -4.67 2.85 -13.06
N TRP A 122 -5.47 2.34 -12.13
CA TRP A 122 -6.13 1.04 -12.31
C TRP A 122 -7.14 1.02 -13.46
N VAL A 123 -8.01 2.03 -13.55
CA VAL A 123 -9.10 2.05 -14.55
C VAL A 123 -8.58 2.35 -15.97
N ASP A 124 -7.48 3.09 -16.10
CA ASP A 124 -6.82 3.44 -17.36
C ASP A 124 -5.87 2.33 -17.86
N ASN A 125 -5.57 1.31 -17.05
CA ASN A 125 -4.63 0.24 -17.41
C ASN A 125 -5.19 -1.17 -17.16
N CYS A 126 -6.44 -1.31 -16.73
CA CYS A 126 -7.07 -2.60 -16.48
C CYS A 126 -8.51 -2.62 -16.96
N GLU A 127 -8.92 -3.81 -17.41
CA GLU A 127 -10.32 -4.12 -17.60
C GLU A 127 -10.90 -4.79 -16.35
N ILE A 128 -11.65 -4.02 -15.54
CA ILE A 128 -12.11 -4.47 -14.23
C ILE A 128 -13.54 -5.00 -14.32
N TRP A 129 -13.71 -6.28 -13.98
CA TRP A 129 -15.01 -6.97 -13.98
C TRP A 129 -15.45 -7.32 -12.56
N ILE A 130 -16.57 -6.74 -12.13
CA ILE A 130 -17.12 -6.98 -10.79
C ILE A 130 -18.53 -7.57 -10.91
N MET A 131 -18.68 -8.80 -10.43
CA MET A 131 -19.97 -9.50 -10.36
C MET A 131 -20.45 -9.52 -8.90
N PRO A 132 -21.50 -8.76 -8.53
CA PRO A 132 -21.98 -8.75 -7.15
C PRO A 132 -22.44 -10.13 -6.66
N THR A 133 -23.20 -10.86 -7.48
CA THR A 133 -23.61 -12.23 -7.16
C THR A 133 -23.80 -13.10 -8.40
N ALA A 134 -23.25 -14.31 -8.36
CA ALA A 134 -23.51 -15.38 -9.32
C ALA A 134 -24.73 -16.24 -8.95
N ASN A 135 -25.34 -16.01 -7.78
CA ASN A 135 -26.49 -16.76 -7.28
C ASN A 135 -27.65 -15.84 -6.87
N PRO A 136 -28.19 -15.01 -7.79
CA PRO A 136 -29.26 -14.07 -7.44
C PRO A 136 -30.56 -14.77 -7.01
N GLU A 137 -30.80 -16.00 -7.52
CA GLU A 137 -31.91 -16.85 -7.09
C GLU A 137 -31.79 -17.27 -5.63
N GLY A 138 -30.64 -17.81 -5.23
CA GLY A 138 -30.39 -18.18 -3.86
C GLY A 138 -30.34 -16.95 -2.92
N HIS A 139 -29.78 -15.83 -3.39
CA HIS A 139 -29.81 -14.55 -2.66
C HIS A 139 -31.24 -14.13 -2.30
N GLN A 140 -32.19 -14.26 -3.24
CA GLN A 140 -33.60 -14.02 -2.94
C GLN A 140 -34.14 -14.92 -1.84
N VAL A 141 -33.74 -16.20 -1.78
CA VAL A 141 -34.17 -17.12 -0.71
C VAL A 141 -33.74 -16.60 0.67
N VAL A 142 -32.50 -16.10 0.77
CA VAL A 142 -31.94 -15.53 2.01
C VAL A 142 -32.60 -14.19 2.34
N MET A 143 -32.69 -13.27 1.39
CA MET A 143 -33.23 -11.92 1.59
C MET A 143 -34.75 -11.88 1.78
N GLU A 144 -35.48 -12.90 1.33
CA GLU A 144 -36.90 -13.11 1.63
C GLU A 144 -37.13 -13.91 2.92
N GLU A 145 -36.05 -14.27 3.62
CA GLU A 145 -36.06 -15.03 4.87
C GLU A 145 -36.81 -16.38 4.75
N LEU A 146 -36.80 -16.98 3.55
CA LEU A 146 -37.34 -18.32 3.33
C LEU A 146 -36.45 -19.37 3.98
N ASP A 147 -35.14 -19.19 3.82
CA ASP A 147 -34.09 -19.85 4.59
C ASP A 147 -32.84 -18.97 4.55
N VAL A 148 -32.51 -18.35 5.69
CA VAL A 148 -31.38 -17.42 5.81
C VAL A 148 -30.01 -18.11 5.74
N LEU A 149 -29.95 -19.43 5.90
CA LEU A 149 -28.71 -20.22 5.80
C LEU A 149 -28.66 -21.02 4.48
N TYR A 150 -29.56 -20.73 3.55
CA TYR A 150 -29.60 -21.37 2.25
C TYR A 150 -28.34 -21.07 1.45
N ARG A 151 -27.73 -22.11 0.85
CA ARG A 151 -26.44 -22.00 0.17
C ARG A 151 -26.46 -22.09 -1.34
N LYS A 152 -27.29 -22.99 -1.81
CA LYS A 152 -27.25 -23.51 -3.17
C LYS A 152 -28.02 -22.55 -4.10
N ASN A 153 -28.06 -22.86 -5.40
CA ASN A 153 -29.04 -22.24 -6.31
C ASN A 153 -30.41 -22.91 -6.20
N LYS A 154 -31.46 -22.47 -6.89
CA LYS A 154 -32.84 -22.99 -6.69
C LYS A 154 -33.19 -24.27 -7.46
N ARG A 155 -32.22 -25.00 -8.01
CA ARG A 155 -32.48 -26.17 -8.88
C ARG A 155 -33.39 -27.21 -8.22
N ASP A 156 -34.51 -27.55 -8.86
CA ASP A 156 -35.34 -28.69 -8.44
C ASP A 156 -34.63 -30.02 -8.80
N ASN A 157 -34.03 -30.67 -7.80
CA ASN A 157 -33.23 -31.87 -8.01
C ASN A 157 -34.10 -33.12 -8.15
N ASN A 158 -35.28 -33.13 -7.53
CA ASN A 158 -36.14 -34.31 -7.43
C ASN A 158 -37.31 -34.27 -8.45
N ASN A 159 -37.47 -33.16 -9.17
CA ASN A 159 -38.52 -32.88 -10.15
C ASN A 159 -39.95 -33.01 -9.59
N ASN A 160 -40.15 -32.69 -8.30
CA ASN A 160 -41.48 -32.67 -7.69
C ASN A 160 -42.25 -31.38 -7.98
N GLY A 161 -41.59 -30.35 -8.54
CA GLY A 161 -42.18 -29.06 -8.86
C GLY A 161 -42.42 -28.16 -7.63
N THR A 162 -41.79 -28.46 -6.50
CA THR A 162 -41.90 -27.70 -5.25
C THR A 162 -40.51 -27.47 -4.65
N PHE A 163 -40.08 -26.22 -4.63
CA PHE A 163 -38.85 -25.78 -3.98
C PHE A 163 -38.98 -25.86 -2.45
N LEU A 164 -38.01 -26.50 -1.77
CA LEU A 164 -37.93 -26.65 -0.31
C LEU A 164 -39.06 -27.49 0.34
N GLU A 165 -39.49 -28.59 -0.30
CA GLU A 165 -40.44 -29.52 0.33
C GLU A 165 -39.74 -30.32 1.46
N GLY A 166 -39.77 -29.80 2.70
CA GLY A 166 -39.27 -30.49 3.89
C GLY A 166 -38.29 -29.71 4.75
N ILE A 167 -38.51 -28.41 4.98
CA ILE A 167 -37.77 -27.59 5.96
C ILE A 167 -37.82 -28.28 7.33
N ASP A 168 -36.76 -29.01 7.69
CA ASP A 168 -36.50 -29.41 9.07
C ASP A 168 -35.35 -28.55 9.57
N TYR A 169 -35.71 -27.36 10.08
CA TYR A 169 -34.81 -26.55 10.89
C TYR A 169 -34.55 -27.32 12.19
N SER A 170 -33.64 -28.29 12.14
CA SER A 170 -33.16 -29.01 13.31
C SER A 170 -31.82 -28.41 13.72
N PRO A 171 -31.75 -27.64 14.82
CA PRO A 171 -30.48 -27.17 15.36
C PRO A 171 -29.72 -28.37 15.93
N GLY A 172 -28.89 -29.00 15.09
CA GLY A 172 -28.06 -30.13 15.47
C GLY A 172 -27.35 -30.76 14.28
N MET A 173 -26.17 -30.24 13.92
CA MET A 173 -25.19 -31.02 13.17
C MET A 173 -24.65 -32.12 14.09
N GLU A 174 -24.98 -33.39 13.87
CA GLU A 174 -24.22 -34.49 14.47
C GLU A 174 -23.11 -34.91 13.50
N MET A 175 -21.86 -34.61 13.85
CA MET A 175 -20.68 -35.03 13.08
C MET A 175 -20.62 -36.56 12.96
N SER A 176 -20.30 -37.06 11.77
CA SER A 176 -19.91 -38.46 11.61
C SER A 176 -18.60 -38.72 12.36
N SER A 177 -18.49 -39.91 12.95
CA SER A 177 -17.34 -40.31 13.79
C SER A 177 -16.00 -40.42 13.05
N SER A 178 -15.94 -40.17 11.74
CA SER A 178 -14.72 -40.19 10.93
C SER A 178 -14.04 -38.83 10.79
N GLY A 179 -14.70 -37.72 11.13
CA GLY A 179 -14.10 -36.38 11.08
C GLY A 179 -13.66 -35.90 9.69
N GLU A 180 -14.05 -36.61 8.62
CA GLU A 180 -13.77 -36.29 7.22
C GLU A 180 -15.01 -35.90 6.42
N ASP A 181 -16.21 -36.13 6.95
CA ASP A 181 -17.48 -35.74 6.33
C ASP A 181 -18.21 -34.71 7.22
N TRP A 182 -18.25 -33.45 6.76
CA TRP A 182 -18.92 -32.32 7.42
C TRP A 182 -20.44 -32.31 7.20
N GLY A 183 -21.09 -33.47 7.27
CA GLY A 183 -22.53 -33.53 7.03
C GLY A 183 -23.15 -34.85 7.42
N GLU A 184 -23.68 -34.93 8.64
CA GLU A 184 -24.90 -35.68 8.89
C GLU A 184 -25.83 -34.83 9.78
N GLY A 185 -26.95 -34.41 9.18
CA GLY A 185 -27.96 -33.55 9.82
C GLY A 185 -28.72 -32.71 8.80
N PHE A 186 -29.38 -33.40 7.85
CA PHE A 186 -30.43 -32.99 6.88
C PHE A 186 -30.69 -31.48 6.62
N SER A 187 -30.92 -30.94 5.41
CA SER A 187 -30.47 -31.12 4.02
C SER A 187 -31.51 -30.42 3.13
N ASP A 188 -31.17 -29.34 2.41
CA ASP A 188 -32.02 -28.88 1.32
C ASP A 188 -31.93 -29.87 0.17
N ALA A 189 -33.00 -30.60 -0.13
CA ALA A 189 -33.01 -31.58 -1.22
C ALA A 189 -32.80 -30.92 -2.59
N ASP A 190 -33.18 -29.65 -2.71
CA ASP A 190 -33.09 -28.84 -3.91
C ASP A 190 -31.87 -27.92 -3.88
N GLY A 191 -31.36 -27.64 -5.06
CA GLY A 191 -30.21 -26.78 -5.32
C GLY A 191 -28.91 -27.52 -5.53
N VAL A 192 -27.98 -26.85 -6.20
CA VAL A 192 -26.59 -27.24 -6.44
C VAL A 192 -25.67 -26.20 -5.82
N ASP A 193 -24.58 -26.66 -5.20
CA ASP A 193 -23.49 -25.79 -4.74
C ASP A 193 -22.68 -25.33 -5.95
N LEU A 194 -22.74 -24.03 -6.27
CA LEU A 194 -22.05 -23.46 -7.43
C LEU A 194 -20.53 -23.60 -7.32
N ASN A 195 -19.96 -23.71 -6.12
CA ASN A 195 -18.52 -23.96 -5.91
C ASN A 195 -18.17 -25.45 -5.86
N ARG A 196 -19.08 -26.32 -6.30
CA ARG A 196 -18.84 -27.75 -6.51
C ARG A 196 -19.18 -28.19 -7.93
N ASN A 197 -19.66 -27.27 -8.78
CA ASN A 197 -20.16 -27.57 -10.13
C ASN A 197 -19.13 -27.38 -11.25
N TRP A 198 -17.87 -27.05 -10.93
CA TRP A 198 -16.79 -26.92 -11.91
C TRP A 198 -16.15 -28.29 -12.19
N ASP A 199 -15.45 -28.46 -13.32
CA ASP A 199 -14.93 -29.78 -13.75
C ASP A 199 -13.66 -30.23 -12.99
N TYR A 200 -13.03 -29.35 -12.22
CA TYR A 200 -11.80 -29.69 -11.49
C TYR A 200 -12.04 -30.74 -10.40
N GLU A 201 -11.57 -31.98 -10.63
CA GLU A 201 -11.85 -33.15 -9.79
C GLU A 201 -13.35 -33.39 -9.48
N TRP A 202 -14.24 -32.90 -10.34
CA TRP A 202 -15.69 -32.94 -10.13
C TRP A 202 -16.19 -34.34 -9.80
N GLN A 203 -15.68 -35.37 -10.50
CA GLN A 203 -16.02 -36.78 -10.33
C GLN A 203 -15.86 -37.29 -8.89
N ASN A 204 -15.02 -36.63 -8.09
CA ASN A 204 -14.78 -36.99 -6.71
C ASN A 204 -15.74 -36.28 -5.74
N GLY A 205 -16.47 -35.24 -6.16
CA GLY A 205 -17.30 -34.41 -5.29
C GLY A 205 -18.55 -35.13 -4.75
N ASN A 206 -19.28 -34.46 -3.83
CA ASN A 206 -20.46 -35.05 -3.22
C ASN A 206 -21.62 -35.16 -4.22
N SER A 207 -22.10 -36.39 -4.47
CA SER A 207 -23.17 -36.68 -5.43
C SER A 207 -24.57 -36.82 -4.81
N ASN A 208 -24.75 -36.53 -3.52
CA ASN A 208 -26.04 -36.62 -2.86
C ASN A 208 -26.73 -35.25 -2.84
N PRO A 209 -27.89 -35.07 -3.52
CA PRO A 209 -28.62 -33.79 -3.60
C PRO A 209 -28.95 -33.16 -2.25
N ALA A 210 -29.09 -33.98 -1.21
CA ALA A 210 -29.36 -33.53 0.15
C ALA A 210 -28.19 -32.74 0.78
N TYR A 211 -26.97 -32.85 0.27
CA TYR A 211 -25.83 -32.19 0.91
C TYR A 211 -25.70 -30.74 0.44
N ASN A 212 -25.31 -29.85 1.37
CA ASN A 212 -25.03 -28.44 1.05
C ASN A 212 -23.90 -28.27 0.04
N TYR A 213 -23.03 -29.28 -0.09
CA TYR A 213 -21.93 -29.33 -1.06
C TYR A 213 -22.25 -30.21 -2.27
N TYR A 214 -23.53 -30.39 -2.61
CA TYR A 214 -23.92 -31.21 -3.75
C TYR A 214 -23.39 -30.60 -5.05
N ARG A 215 -22.60 -31.39 -5.79
CA ARG A 215 -21.87 -30.98 -7.01
C ARG A 215 -22.70 -30.82 -8.27
N GLY A 216 -23.98 -31.15 -8.21
CA GLY A 216 -24.85 -31.25 -9.39
C GLY A 216 -24.75 -32.59 -10.13
N PRO A 217 -25.52 -32.75 -11.21
CA PRO A 217 -25.59 -33.98 -12.00
C PRO A 217 -24.40 -34.21 -12.96
N GLU A 218 -23.77 -33.14 -13.45
CA GLU A 218 -22.61 -33.15 -14.35
C GLU A 218 -21.81 -31.85 -14.16
N PRO A 219 -20.51 -31.78 -14.52
CA PRO A 219 -19.78 -30.52 -14.42
C PRO A 219 -20.44 -29.50 -15.35
N PHE A 220 -20.52 -28.25 -14.89
CA PHE A 220 -21.17 -27.14 -15.58
C PHE A 220 -22.67 -27.37 -15.87
N SER A 221 -23.35 -28.17 -15.05
CA SER A 221 -24.80 -28.38 -15.18
C SER A 221 -25.61 -27.11 -14.92
N GLU A 222 -25.06 -26.19 -14.11
CA GLU A 222 -25.73 -24.96 -13.73
C GLU A 222 -25.38 -23.82 -14.72
N PRO A 223 -26.37 -23.09 -15.24
CA PRO A 223 -26.12 -21.98 -16.17
C PRO A 223 -25.29 -20.85 -15.56
N GLU A 224 -25.36 -20.64 -14.24
CA GLU A 224 -24.58 -19.65 -13.50
C GLU A 224 -23.09 -19.92 -13.61
N VAL A 225 -22.69 -21.18 -13.41
CA VAL A 225 -21.29 -21.61 -13.49
C VAL A 225 -20.78 -21.53 -14.93
N ARG A 226 -21.62 -21.87 -15.92
CA ARG A 226 -21.27 -21.73 -17.35
C ARG A 226 -21.03 -20.28 -17.73
N ALA A 227 -21.89 -19.36 -17.28
CA ALA A 227 -21.75 -17.93 -17.55
C ALA A 227 -20.42 -17.38 -17.02
N MET A 228 -20.08 -17.67 -15.76
CA MET A 228 -18.80 -17.26 -15.17
C MET A 228 -17.61 -17.87 -15.91
N ARG A 229 -17.64 -19.19 -16.18
CA ARG A 229 -16.56 -19.88 -16.92
C ARG A 229 -16.33 -19.26 -18.29
N ASP A 230 -17.42 -19.05 -19.03
CA ASP A 230 -17.35 -18.55 -20.39
C ASP A 230 -16.83 -17.11 -20.40
N HIS A 231 -17.27 -16.26 -19.48
CA HIS A 231 -16.76 -14.90 -19.32
C HIS A 231 -15.27 -14.86 -18.95
N ILE A 232 -14.84 -15.57 -17.90
CA ILE A 232 -13.43 -15.61 -17.48
C ILE A 232 -12.51 -16.05 -18.63
N ARG A 233 -12.95 -17.01 -19.45
CA ARG A 233 -12.21 -17.47 -20.63
C ARG A 233 -12.19 -16.43 -21.76
N ASP A 234 -13.33 -15.82 -22.02
CA ASP A 234 -13.54 -14.97 -23.20
C ASP A 234 -12.86 -13.61 -23.00
N GLU A 235 -12.91 -13.01 -21.81
CA GLU A 235 -12.20 -11.76 -21.46
C GLU A 235 -10.73 -11.96 -21.04
N LYS A 236 -10.19 -13.19 -21.14
CA LYS A 236 -8.78 -13.49 -20.82
C LYS A 236 -8.32 -13.02 -19.43
N VAL A 237 -9.17 -13.19 -18.43
CA VAL A 237 -8.92 -12.79 -17.05
C VAL A 237 -7.58 -13.32 -16.56
N VAL A 238 -6.74 -12.43 -16.02
CA VAL A 238 -5.42 -12.79 -15.47
C VAL A 238 -5.45 -13.06 -13.97
N PHE A 239 -6.29 -12.33 -13.24
CA PHE A 239 -6.49 -12.46 -11.79
C PHE A 239 -7.97 -12.65 -11.47
N ALA A 240 -8.28 -13.50 -10.50
CA ALA A 240 -9.64 -13.65 -10.01
C ALA A 240 -9.69 -13.76 -8.48
N LEU A 241 -10.63 -13.05 -7.86
CA LEU A 241 -10.88 -13.13 -6.41
C LEU A 241 -12.32 -13.55 -6.15
N PHE A 242 -12.48 -14.72 -5.54
CA PHE A 242 -13.78 -15.28 -5.14
C PHE A 242 -14.00 -15.06 -3.64
N MET A 243 -14.95 -14.18 -3.31
CA MET A 243 -15.27 -13.84 -1.93
C MET A 243 -16.24 -14.86 -1.32
N HIS A 244 -15.98 -15.19 -0.06
CA HIS A 244 -16.70 -16.17 0.75
C HIS A 244 -16.85 -15.67 2.19
N SER A 245 -17.66 -16.35 3.00
CA SER A 245 -17.68 -16.20 4.45
C SER A 245 -17.94 -17.53 5.15
N SER A 246 -17.29 -17.78 6.28
CA SER A 246 -17.36 -19.09 6.93
C SER A 246 -18.57 -19.25 7.86
N ARG A 247 -19.27 -20.38 7.75
CA ARG A 247 -20.36 -20.79 8.67
C ARG A 247 -19.91 -21.07 10.10
N LEU A 248 -18.63 -21.42 10.30
CA LEU A 248 -18.10 -21.81 11.61
C LEU A 248 -17.80 -20.56 12.44
N GLY A 249 -18.81 -19.73 12.74
CA GLY A 249 -18.56 -18.46 13.43
C GLY A 249 -19.62 -17.51 13.92
N ASP A 250 -20.89 -17.84 13.72
CA ASP A 250 -21.95 -17.08 14.35
C ASP A 250 -21.86 -17.17 15.89
N PRO A 251 -21.94 -16.08 16.67
CA PRO A 251 -22.02 -16.11 18.12
C PRO A 251 -23.23 -16.91 18.64
N ASP A 252 -24.29 -17.06 17.84
CA ASP A 252 -25.44 -17.92 18.10
C ASP A 252 -25.27 -19.34 17.50
N SER A 253 -24.19 -19.60 16.75
CA SER A 253 -23.77 -20.96 16.42
C SER A 253 -23.31 -21.67 17.70
N PRO A 254 -23.68 -22.94 17.91
CA PRO A 254 -23.18 -23.73 19.04
C PRO A 254 -21.66 -23.98 18.99
N TYR A 255 -20.95 -23.41 18.01
CA TYR A 255 -19.53 -23.59 17.73
C TYR A 255 -18.73 -22.28 17.91
N GLN A 256 -18.60 -21.82 19.16
CA GLN A 256 -17.76 -20.67 19.52
C GLN A 256 -16.28 -21.08 19.69
N GLY A 257 -15.35 -20.39 19.01
CA GLY A 257 -13.88 -20.48 19.21
C GLY A 257 -13.05 -20.63 17.91
N THR A 258 -11.76 -20.28 17.98
CA THR A 258 -10.74 -20.47 16.92
C THR A 258 -10.50 -21.94 16.55
N TYR A 259 -10.90 -22.88 17.42
CA TYR A 259 -10.74 -24.32 17.24
C TYR A 259 -12.00 -25.09 17.60
N TYR A 260 -12.41 -26.03 16.75
CA TYR A 260 -13.44 -27.02 17.04
C TYR A 260 -12.87 -28.45 16.87
N ASN A 261 -12.93 -29.24 17.95
CA ASN A 261 -12.39 -30.61 18.01
C ASN A 261 -10.92 -30.73 17.54
N GLY A 262 -10.10 -29.69 17.81
CA GLY A 262 -8.70 -29.61 17.41
C GLY A 262 -8.45 -29.17 15.96
N LYS A 263 -9.49 -28.82 15.18
CA LYS A 263 -9.38 -28.23 13.84
C LYS A 263 -9.72 -26.73 13.89
N GLU A 264 -8.91 -25.93 13.20
CA GLU A 264 -8.95 -24.47 13.22
C GLU A 264 -10.10 -23.91 12.32
N SER A 265 -10.73 -22.79 12.69
CA SER A 265 -11.84 -22.18 11.95
C SER A 265 -11.40 -21.57 10.62
N LYS A 266 -12.12 -21.80 9.52
CA LYS A 266 -11.77 -21.28 8.18
C LYS A 266 -12.00 -19.77 7.97
N ARG A 267 -12.40 -19.03 9.01
CA ARG A 267 -12.63 -17.57 8.96
C ARG A 267 -11.34 -16.79 8.83
N GLU A 268 -11.44 -15.56 8.32
CA GLU A 268 -10.34 -14.59 8.24
C GLU A 268 -9.12 -15.20 7.52
N ARG A 269 -9.40 -15.81 6.38
CA ARG A 269 -8.42 -16.59 5.62
C ARG A 269 -8.45 -16.28 4.15
N LEU A 270 -7.26 -16.32 3.57
CA LEU A 270 -7.08 -16.31 2.14
C LEU A 270 -6.50 -17.66 1.72
N PHE A 271 -7.08 -18.23 0.68
CA PHE A 271 -6.67 -19.52 0.16
C PHE A 271 -6.27 -19.44 -1.32
N TYR A 272 -5.15 -20.05 -1.63
CA TYR A 272 -4.60 -20.09 -2.99
C TYR A 272 -4.41 -21.54 -3.51
N PRO A 273 -4.29 -21.73 -4.83
CA PRO A 273 -4.13 -23.04 -5.45
C PRO A 273 -2.67 -23.51 -5.36
N TRP A 274 -2.31 -24.78 -5.15
CA TRP A 274 -2.96 -25.89 -4.43
C TRP A 274 -1.85 -26.81 -3.91
N THR A 275 -2.22 -27.82 -3.11
CA THR A 275 -1.38 -29.03 -2.92
C THR A 275 -2.24 -30.30 -3.08
N ARG A 276 -1.73 -31.38 -3.70
CA ARG A 276 -2.39 -32.71 -3.69
C ARG A 276 -1.77 -33.64 -2.63
N GLU A 277 -2.64 -34.50 -2.06
CA GLU A 277 -2.35 -35.51 -1.02
C GLU A 277 -1.93 -34.97 0.36
N ASN A 278 -1.95 -35.85 1.38
CA ASN A 278 -1.55 -35.52 2.77
C ASN A 278 -0.06 -35.14 2.82
N GLY A 279 0.24 -33.90 2.48
CA GLY A 279 1.54 -33.27 2.60
C GLY A 279 2.23 -33.04 1.26
N TRP A 280 2.27 -31.77 0.84
CA TRP A 280 3.45 -31.06 0.31
C TRP A 280 4.24 -31.68 -0.87
N THR A 281 3.73 -32.70 -1.58
CA THR A 281 4.48 -33.41 -2.63
C THR A 281 4.09 -33.03 -4.06
N ASN A 282 3.01 -32.26 -4.24
CA ASN A 282 2.56 -31.78 -5.55
C ASN A 282 1.90 -30.40 -5.43
N ILE A 283 2.67 -29.33 -5.67
CA ILE A 283 2.27 -27.92 -5.58
C ILE A 283 1.99 -27.35 -6.98
N SER A 284 1.24 -26.25 -7.08
CA SER A 284 0.99 -25.56 -8.35
C SER A 284 2.29 -25.04 -9.00
N PRO A 285 2.39 -25.00 -10.35
CA PRO A 285 3.55 -24.45 -11.05
C PRO A 285 3.98 -23.04 -10.59
N ASP A 286 3.01 -22.15 -10.35
CA ASP A 286 3.25 -20.76 -9.93
C ASP A 286 3.13 -20.58 -8.40
N PHE A 287 3.28 -21.65 -7.62
CA PHE A 287 3.09 -21.68 -6.17
C PHE A 287 3.73 -20.50 -5.44
N TRP A 288 4.99 -20.20 -5.75
CA TRP A 288 5.74 -19.16 -5.05
C TRP A 288 5.20 -17.76 -5.35
N THR A 289 4.85 -17.49 -6.61
CA THR A 289 4.25 -16.22 -7.01
C THR A 289 2.87 -16.04 -6.37
N ILE A 290 1.99 -17.04 -6.50
CA ILE A 290 0.62 -16.93 -5.96
C ILE A 290 0.65 -16.79 -4.44
N ARG A 291 1.52 -17.54 -3.76
CA ARG A 291 1.69 -17.44 -2.31
C ARG A 291 2.05 -16.02 -1.88
N GLU A 292 2.98 -15.39 -2.57
CA GLU A 292 3.43 -14.03 -2.24
C GLU A 292 2.30 -13.01 -2.38
N MET A 293 1.56 -13.06 -3.49
CA MET A 293 0.39 -12.22 -3.71
C MET A 293 -0.68 -12.48 -2.64
N ALA A 294 -0.96 -13.75 -2.37
CA ALA A 294 -1.92 -14.20 -1.37
C ALA A 294 -1.54 -13.76 0.06
N ALA A 295 -0.26 -13.80 0.40
CA ALA A 295 0.26 -13.36 1.70
C ALA A 295 0.18 -11.85 1.85
N THR A 296 0.54 -11.09 0.81
CA THR A 296 0.48 -9.61 0.81
C THR A 296 -0.95 -9.14 1.07
N ILE A 297 -1.93 -9.71 0.36
CA ILE A 297 -3.35 -9.43 0.58
C ILE A 297 -3.79 -9.82 2.01
N ALA A 298 -3.32 -10.94 2.54
CA ALA A 298 -3.72 -11.39 3.88
C ALA A 298 -3.11 -10.54 5.01
N ASP A 299 -1.85 -10.12 4.87
CA ASP A 299 -1.14 -9.31 5.86
C ASP A 299 -1.76 -7.91 5.99
N ALA A 300 -2.27 -7.36 4.88
CA ALA A 300 -2.94 -6.07 4.84
C ALA A 300 -4.34 -6.04 5.51
N ILE A 301 -4.93 -7.20 5.87
CA ILE A 301 -6.26 -7.25 6.50
C ILE A 301 -6.12 -7.51 8.00
N PRO A 302 -6.33 -6.50 8.87
CA PRO A 302 -6.31 -6.75 10.29
C PRO A 302 -7.48 -7.64 10.71
N ARG A 303 -7.18 -8.69 11.48
CA ARG A 303 -8.19 -9.62 12.00
C ARG A 303 -9.04 -8.99 13.10
N GLU A 304 -10.29 -9.39 13.18
CA GLU A 304 -11.26 -8.99 14.19
C GLU A 304 -11.02 -9.69 15.54
N GLU A 305 -10.47 -10.90 15.55
CA GLU A 305 -10.19 -11.68 16.76
C GLU A 305 -8.77 -12.22 16.80
N PRO A 306 -7.83 -11.69 17.60
CA PRO A 306 -6.43 -12.13 17.64
C PRO A 306 -6.23 -13.65 17.79
N ASP A 307 -5.36 -14.27 16.98
CA ASP A 307 -4.90 -15.65 17.19
C ASP A 307 -3.51 -15.65 17.84
N PRO A 308 -3.41 -16.00 19.13
CA PRO A 308 -2.14 -16.00 19.83
C PRO A 308 -1.18 -17.11 19.37
N ASN A 309 -1.58 -18.04 18.47
CA ASN A 309 -0.74 -19.16 18.05
C ASN A 309 -0.16 -19.06 16.63
N ASN A 310 -0.65 -18.13 15.79
CA ASN A 310 -0.21 -17.97 14.40
C ASN A 310 0.06 -16.47 14.08
N CYS A 311 -0.94 -15.74 13.58
CA CYS A 311 -0.89 -14.27 13.39
C CYS A 311 -1.81 -13.56 14.39
N PRO A 312 -1.27 -12.80 15.36
CA PRO A 312 -2.09 -12.09 16.33
C PRO A 312 -2.85 -10.89 15.73
N THR A 313 -2.45 -10.38 14.56
CA THR A 313 -2.93 -9.09 14.02
C THR A 313 -3.54 -9.13 12.62
N CYS A 314 -3.29 -10.16 11.80
CA CYS A 314 -3.61 -10.21 10.36
C CYS A 314 -4.43 -11.44 9.94
N TYR A 315 -5.00 -11.42 8.73
CA TYR A 315 -5.63 -12.60 8.12
C TYR A 315 -4.60 -13.69 7.86
N ARG A 316 -5.05 -14.94 7.88
CA ARG A 316 -4.17 -16.08 7.62
C ARG A 316 -4.20 -16.47 6.15
N CYS A 317 -3.04 -16.49 5.52
CA CYS A 317 -2.87 -17.12 4.21
C CYS A 317 -2.63 -18.63 4.37
N ASP A 318 -3.38 -19.45 3.63
CA ASP A 318 -3.34 -20.90 3.71
C ASP A 318 -3.30 -21.54 2.33
N LEU A 319 -2.44 -22.54 2.17
CA LEU A 319 -2.62 -23.51 1.10
C LEU A 319 -3.90 -24.29 1.28
N SER A 320 -4.60 -24.50 0.19
CA SER A 320 -5.73 -25.43 0.17
C SER A 320 -5.24 -26.88 0.33
N ILE A 321 -5.06 -27.34 1.57
CA ILE A 321 -4.78 -28.74 1.92
C ILE A 321 -6.12 -29.46 2.08
N SER A 322 -6.41 -30.39 1.17
CA SER A 322 -7.71 -31.04 0.86
C SER A 322 -8.40 -30.42 -0.35
N THR A 323 -8.53 -31.21 -1.42
CA THR A 323 -9.11 -30.76 -2.69
C THR A 323 -10.59 -30.43 -2.49
N PRO A 324 -11.02 -29.15 -2.63
CA PRO A 324 -12.39 -28.90 -2.99
C PRO A 324 -12.58 -29.50 -4.39
N ARG A 325 -13.66 -30.24 -4.55
CA ARG A 325 -13.92 -31.03 -5.75
C ARG A 325 -15.01 -30.29 -6.52
N GLY A 326 -14.61 -29.73 -7.63
CA GLY A 326 -15.41 -28.90 -8.51
C GLY A 326 -15.51 -27.43 -8.09
N ASP A 327 -14.46 -26.83 -7.52
CA ASP A 327 -14.44 -25.39 -7.21
C ASP A 327 -13.89 -24.52 -8.35
N ALA A 328 -14.30 -23.25 -8.34
CA ALA A 328 -13.93 -22.26 -9.35
C ALA A 328 -12.42 -22.03 -9.39
N ARG A 329 -11.82 -21.79 -8.22
CA ARG A 329 -10.45 -21.35 -8.08
C ARG A 329 -9.44 -22.29 -8.72
N HIS A 330 -9.52 -23.58 -8.39
CA HIS A 330 -8.62 -24.56 -8.98
C HIS A 330 -8.87 -24.70 -10.48
N TYR A 331 -10.14 -24.76 -10.90
CA TYR A 331 -10.48 -24.90 -12.32
C TYR A 331 -9.93 -23.74 -13.16
N THR A 332 -10.15 -22.49 -12.75
CA THR A 332 -9.71 -21.31 -13.51
C THR A 332 -8.20 -21.24 -13.61
N TYR A 333 -7.47 -21.62 -12.56
CA TYR A 333 -6.02 -21.71 -12.65
C TYR A 333 -5.57 -22.84 -13.57
N THR A 334 -6.12 -24.06 -13.44
CA THR A 334 -5.67 -25.20 -14.26
C THR A 334 -6.00 -25.04 -15.73
N GLU A 335 -7.18 -24.52 -16.04
CA GLU A 335 -7.70 -24.46 -17.41
C GLU A 335 -7.26 -23.19 -18.13
N PHE A 336 -7.21 -22.05 -17.43
CA PHE A 336 -6.99 -20.74 -18.03
C PHE A 336 -5.70 -20.07 -17.57
N GLY A 337 -5.00 -20.64 -16.58
CA GLY A 337 -3.80 -20.03 -16.02
C GLY A 337 -4.06 -18.79 -15.16
N VAL A 338 -5.32 -18.53 -14.78
CA VAL A 338 -5.75 -17.40 -13.95
C VAL A 338 -5.18 -17.55 -12.55
N TYR A 339 -4.51 -16.51 -12.05
CA TYR A 339 -4.02 -16.45 -10.67
C TYR A 339 -5.22 -16.20 -9.74
N SER A 340 -5.81 -17.29 -9.29
CA SER A 340 -7.14 -17.32 -8.69
C SER A 340 -7.08 -17.51 -7.18
N LEU A 341 -7.74 -16.64 -6.42
CA LEU A 341 -7.72 -16.60 -4.95
C LEU A 341 -9.14 -16.73 -4.39
N ASN A 342 -9.25 -17.32 -3.20
CA ASN A 342 -10.47 -17.27 -2.39
C ASN A 342 -10.20 -16.54 -1.09
N ILE A 343 -11.11 -15.67 -0.68
CA ILE A 343 -11.05 -14.99 0.61
C ILE A 343 -12.29 -15.30 1.44
N GLU A 344 -12.09 -15.68 2.71
CA GLU A 344 -13.15 -15.89 3.70
C GLU A 344 -13.26 -14.64 4.57
N LEU A 345 -14.22 -13.79 4.22
CA LEU A 345 -14.48 -12.48 4.80
C LEU A 345 -15.04 -12.58 6.21
N GLY A 346 -14.42 -11.81 7.09
CA GLY A 346 -14.88 -11.50 8.43
C GLY A 346 -15.04 -12.71 9.35
N ARG A 347 -15.48 -12.43 10.57
CA ARG A 347 -15.78 -13.50 11.53
C ARG A 347 -17.21 -14.06 11.43
N TRP A 348 -18.08 -13.39 10.67
CA TRP A 348 -19.50 -13.70 10.57
C TRP A 348 -19.91 -13.93 9.12
N ILE A 349 -20.85 -14.84 8.92
CA ILE A 349 -21.45 -15.07 7.61
C ILE A 349 -22.42 -13.95 7.21
N GLN A 350 -23.10 -13.36 8.21
CA GLN A 350 -24.11 -12.31 8.09
C GLN A 350 -23.99 -11.35 9.28
N PRO A 351 -22.97 -10.48 9.32
CA PRO A 351 -22.79 -9.52 10.43
C PRO A 351 -23.95 -8.49 10.54
N PRO A 352 -24.10 -7.82 11.69
CA PRO A 352 -25.02 -6.69 11.83
C PRO A 352 -24.72 -5.56 10.83
N GLY A 353 -25.73 -4.79 10.42
CA GLY A 353 -25.58 -3.78 9.36
C GLY A 353 -24.60 -2.65 9.69
N ASP A 354 -24.44 -2.29 10.97
CA ASP A 354 -23.47 -1.28 11.41
C ASP A 354 -22.00 -1.72 11.29
N PHE A 355 -21.76 -3.01 11.07
CA PHE A 355 -20.43 -3.57 10.79
C PHE A 355 -20.05 -3.51 9.31
N VAL A 356 -21.02 -3.50 8.39
CA VAL A 356 -20.79 -3.68 6.95
C VAL A 356 -19.92 -2.55 6.36
N ASP A 357 -20.31 -1.28 6.51
CA ASP A 357 -19.56 -0.18 5.87
C ASP A 357 -18.13 -0.01 6.40
N PRO A 358 -17.88 -0.07 7.73
CA PRO A 358 -16.51 -0.05 8.25
C PRO A 358 -15.66 -1.22 7.75
N PHE A 359 -16.26 -2.41 7.61
CA PHE A 359 -15.56 -3.57 7.07
C PHE A 359 -15.20 -3.39 5.60
N CYS A 360 -16.16 -2.95 4.77
CA CYS A 360 -15.93 -2.67 3.35
C CYS A 360 -14.79 -1.67 3.14
N ARG A 361 -14.76 -0.55 3.87
CA ARG A 361 -13.64 0.40 3.81
C ARG A 361 -12.30 -0.24 4.15
N LYS A 362 -12.26 -0.99 5.25
CA LYS A 362 -11.02 -1.60 5.75
C LYS A 362 -10.43 -2.64 4.81
N ILE A 363 -11.27 -3.36 4.07
CA ILE A 363 -10.80 -4.44 3.19
C ILE A 363 -10.44 -3.96 1.78
N MET A 364 -10.78 -2.70 1.43
CA MET A 364 -10.54 -2.17 0.08
C MET A 364 -9.07 -2.27 -0.32
N ASP A 365 -8.17 -1.72 0.50
CA ASP A 365 -6.72 -1.69 0.27
C ASP A 365 -6.16 -3.09 -0.03
N SER A 366 -6.78 -4.13 0.53
CA SER A 366 -6.36 -5.52 0.31
C SER A 366 -6.97 -6.16 -0.93
N VAL A 367 -8.25 -5.91 -1.25
CA VAL A 367 -8.88 -6.52 -2.43
C VAL A 367 -8.47 -5.82 -3.73
N THR A 368 -8.06 -4.54 -3.68
CA THR A 368 -7.53 -3.79 -4.82
C THR A 368 -6.08 -4.12 -5.13
N HIS A 369 -5.33 -4.78 -4.24
CA HIS A 369 -3.93 -5.17 -4.50
C HIS A 369 -3.71 -6.01 -5.78
N LEU A 370 -4.72 -6.75 -6.23
CA LEU A 370 -4.64 -7.47 -7.52
C LEU A 370 -4.70 -6.52 -8.74
N LEU A 371 -5.26 -5.32 -8.59
CA LEU A 371 -5.25 -4.27 -9.59
C LEU A 371 -3.85 -3.66 -9.73
N ASP A 372 -3.15 -3.38 -8.61
CA ASP A 372 -1.74 -2.95 -8.64
C ASP A 372 -0.88 -3.97 -9.38
N ARG A 373 -1.02 -5.24 -8.99
CA ARG A 373 -0.30 -6.33 -9.65
C ARG A 373 -0.61 -6.45 -11.13
N ALA A 374 -1.86 -6.21 -11.54
CA ALA A 374 -2.23 -6.28 -12.94
C ALA A 374 -1.68 -5.11 -13.75
N ALA A 375 -1.73 -3.89 -13.20
CA ALA A 375 -1.30 -2.68 -13.87
C ALA A 375 0.23 -2.56 -13.96
N TYR A 376 0.99 -3.06 -12.98
CA TYR A 376 2.43 -2.79 -12.84
C TYR A 376 3.37 -4.00 -12.96
N SER A 377 2.89 -5.19 -12.64
CA SER A 377 3.78 -6.32 -12.37
C SER A 377 3.69 -7.41 -13.42
N GLY A 378 4.82 -7.98 -13.81
CA GLY A 378 4.88 -9.25 -14.53
C GLY A 378 5.50 -9.17 -15.93
N VAL A 379 5.71 -10.34 -16.51
CA VAL A 379 6.30 -10.49 -17.84
C VAL A 379 5.18 -10.46 -18.87
N THR A 380 5.12 -9.38 -19.64
CA THR A 380 4.15 -9.19 -20.73
C THR A 380 4.85 -8.87 -22.06
N GLY A 381 4.11 -8.88 -23.16
CA GLY A 381 4.57 -8.47 -24.49
C GLY A 381 3.64 -8.96 -25.60
N HIS A 382 3.93 -8.61 -26.85
CA HIS A 382 3.15 -9.04 -28.02
C HIS A 382 3.83 -10.11 -28.85
N ILE A 383 3.08 -11.11 -29.27
CA ILE A 383 3.54 -12.16 -30.17
C ILE A 383 2.92 -11.94 -31.54
N THR A 384 3.78 -11.66 -32.51
CA THR A 384 3.37 -11.38 -33.89
C THR A 384 4.07 -12.27 -34.90
N ASP A 385 3.40 -12.51 -36.03
CA ASP A 385 3.96 -13.16 -37.20
C ASP A 385 4.89 -12.18 -37.89
N ALA A 386 6.19 -12.38 -37.82
CA ALA A 386 7.15 -11.44 -38.39
C ALA A 386 7.13 -11.25 -39.92
N ALA A 387 6.46 -12.12 -40.69
CA ALA A 387 6.30 -11.86 -42.12
C ALA A 387 5.19 -10.83 -42.38
N THR A 388 4.17 -10.81 -41.53
CA THR A 388 2.97 -10.00 -41.71
C THR A 388 2.80 -8.87 -40.70
N GLY A 389 3.50 -8.94 -39.56
CA GLY A 389 3.32 -8.08 -38.38
C GLY A 389 2.00 -8.34 -37.64
N LEU A 390 1.23 -9.37 -38.01
CA LEU A 390 -0.07 -9.63 -37.41
C LEU A 390 0.06 -10.43 -36.10
N PRO A 391 -0.78 -10.16 -35.09
CA PRO A 391 -0.87 -10.95 -33.87
C PRO A 391 -1.01 -12.46 -34.09
N LEU A 392 -0.44 -13.23 -33.15
CA LEU A 392 -0.49 -14.69 -33.15
C LEU A 392 -1.11 -15.21 -31.86
N ASP A 393 -1.91 -16.25 -32.03
CA ASP A 393 -2.30 -17.18 -30.97
C ASP A 393 -1.13 -18.14 -30.69
N ALA A 394 -0.47 -17.96 -29.55
CA ALA A 394 0.75 -18.66 -29.17
C ALA A 394 0.73 -19.13 -27.73
N GLU A 395 1.30 -20.31 -27.48
CA GLU A 395 1.50 -20.90 -26.16
C GLU A 395 2.68 -20.22 -25.47
N ILE A 396 2.52 -19.93 -24.18
CA ILE A 396 3.47 -19.23 -23.31
C ILE A 396 3.89 -20.19 -22.19
N GLU A 397 5.15 -20.62 -22.21
CA GLU A 397 5.70 -21.59 -21.26
C GLU A 397 6.92 -21.00 -20.54
N ILE A 398 6.93 -21.08 -19.21
CA ILE A 398 8.10 -20.82 -18.38
C ILE A 398 8.70 -22.18 -18.02
N LEU A 399 9.80 -22.55 -18.67
CA LEU A 399 10.33 -23.93 -18.66
C LEU A 399 10.66 -24.47 -17.26
N GLN A 400 10.94 -23.57 -16.31
CA GLN A 400 11.27 -23.90 -14.93
C GLN A 400 10.03 -24.12 -14.06
N LEU A 401 8.87 -23.56 -14.44
CA LEU A 401 7.61 -23.65 -13.70
C LEU A 401 6.66 -24.65 -14.35
N ASP A 402 6.46 -24.52 -15.66
CA ASP A 402 5.46 -25.24 -16.46
C ASP A 402 5.94 -26.66 -16.84
N THR A 403 6.48 -27.37 -15.86
CA THR A 403 7.00 -28.74 -16.00
C THR A 403 5.93 -29.82 -15.83
N SER A 404 4.74 -29.42 -15.39
CA SER A 404 3.60 -30.29 -15.15
C SER A 404 2.68 -30.33 -16.38
N SER A 405 2.06 -31.48 -16.63
CA SER A 405 0.94 -31.60 -17.57
C SER A 405 -0.43 -31.36 -16.90
N GLU A 406 -0.46 -30.76 -15.70
CA GLU A 406 -1.69 -30.55 -14.92
C GLU A 406 -2.35 -29.20 -15.20
N THR A 407 -1.63 -28.27 -15.83
CA THR A 407 -2.13 -26.97 -16.28
C THR A 407 -2.11 -26.93 -17.80
N GLU A 408 -3.15 -26.37 -18.39
CA GLU A 408 -3.14 -26.04 -19.82
C GLU A 408 -2.13 -24.91 -20.08
N PRO A 409 -1.48 -24.88 -21.26
CA PRO A 409 -0.60 -23.77 -21.63
C PRO A 409 -1.36 -22.44 -21.63
N ARG A 410 -0.71 -21.39 -21.12
CA ARG A 410 -1.24 -20.02 -21.24
C ARG A 410 -1.08 -19.56 -22.67
N MET A 411 -2.05 -18.79 -23.15
CA MET A 411 -2.12 -18.35 -24.54
C MET A 411 -2.00 -16.83 -24.64
N SER A 412 -1.37 -16.33 -25.70
CA SER A 412 -1.50 -14.92 -26.09
C SER A 412 -2.87 -14.62 -26.68
N ASP A 413 -3.28 -13.37 -26.61
CA ASP A 413 -4.50 -12.89 -27.26
C ASP A 413 -4.34 -12.93 -28.80
N PRO A 414 -5.28 -13.52 -29.55
CA PRO A 414 -5.19 -13.65 -31.01
C PRO A 414 -5.44 -12.34 -31.77
N HIS A 415 -6.02 -11.32 -31.13
CA HIS A 415 -6.35 -10.02 -31.71
C HIS A 415 -5.26 -8.98 -31.48
N THR A 416 -4.63 -8.97 -30.30
CA THR A 416 -3.54 -8.04 -29.96
C THR A 416 -2.17 -8.69 -29.99
N GLY A 417 -2.10 -10.00 -29.70
CA GLY A 417 -0.85 -10.76 -29.56
C GLY A 417 -0.32 -10.75 -28.14
N ARG A 418 -0.98 -10.03 -27.23
CA ARG A 418 -0.54 -9.79 -25.86
C ARG A 418 -0.56 -11.06 -25.01
N TYR A 419 0.40 -11.21 -24.12
CA TYR A 419 0.35 -12.23 -23.06
C TYR A 419 0.73 -11.63 -21.71
N TYR A 420 0.32 -12.28 -20.62
CA TYR A 420 0.71 -11.91 -19.26
C TYR A 420 1.23 -13.13 -18.49
N ARG A 421 2.40 -12.99 -17.84
CA ARG A 421 2.97 -13.98 -16.91
C ARG A 421 3.50 -13.28 -15.66
N PHE A 422 2.78 -13.40 -14.57
CA PHE A 422 3.21 -12.89 -13.28
C PHE A 422 4.22 -13.85 -12.67
N LEU A 423 5.45 -13.39 -12.56
CA LEU A 423 6.54 -14.14 -11.95
C LEU A 423 6.86 -13.53 -10.60
N ARG A 424 7.43 -14.37 -9.74
CA ARG A 424 8.01 -13.85 -8.52
C ARG A 424 9.14 -12.88 -8.88
N PRO A 425 9.21 -11.67 -8.30
CA PRO A 425 10.36 -10.79 -8.48
C PRO A 425 11.65 -11.55 -8.13
N ASN A 426 12.60 -11.61 -9.07
CA ASN A 426 13.90 -12.22 -8.81
C ASN A 426 14.66 -11.32 -7.84
N GLY A 427 14.59 -11.59 -6.54
CA GLY A 427 15.28 -10.71 -5.60
C GLY A 427 14.84 -10.74 -4.15
N LEU A 428 13.59 -11.14 -3.94
CA LEU A 428 12.95 -10.95 -2.65
C LEU A 428 12.70 -12.30 -1.99
N ILE A 429 13.67 -12.69 -1.17
CA ILE A 429 13.54 -13.50 0.06
C ILE A 429 13.24 -15.00 -0.01
N ASN A 430 13.96 -15.71 0.86
CA ASN A 430 13.68 -17.02 1.39
C ASN A 430 12.56 -16.89 2.45
N MET A 431 11.28 -16.94 2.04
CA MET A 431 10.11 -16.66 2.91
C MET A 431 9.84 -17.71 4.03
N THR A 432 10.87 -18.37 4.54
CA THR A 432 10.78 -19.39 5.59
C THR A 432 10.46 -18.84 6.99
N SER A 433 10.40 -17.52 7.20
CA SER A 433 10.33 -16.90 8.54
C SER A 433 9.01 -16.20 8.92
N HIS A 434 8.01 -16.09 8.03
CA HIS A 434 6.73 -15.48 8.42
C HIS A 434 5.99 -16.41 9.41
N LEU A 435 6.01 -16.05 10.70
CA LEU A 435 5.38 -16.75 11.82
C LEU A 435 3.84 -16.92 11.65
N CYS A 436 3.25 -16.17 10.71
CA CYS A 436 1.81 -16.04 10.47
C CYS A 436 1.23 -17.10 9.51
N HIS A 437 2.07 -17.84 8.78
CA HIS A 437 1.63 -18.77 7.74
C HIS A 437 2.10 -20.20 8.05
N ARG A 438 1.14 -21.13 8.16
CA ARG A 438 1.39 -22.51 8.64
C ARG A 438 2.02 -23.42 7.57
N ASP A 439 2.51 -22.86 6.48
CA ASP A 439 2.83 -23.60 5.27
C ASP A 439 4.19 -24.31 5.30
N PHE A 440 5.01 -24.05 6.32
CA PHE A 440 6.29 -24.74 6.48
C PHE A 440 6.18 -25.90 7.47
N PRO A 441 6.30 -27.18 7.03
CA PRO A 441 6.79 -28.19 7.94
C PRO A 441 8.18 -27.78 8.43
N SER A 442 8.59 -28.29 9.59
CA SER A 442 9.86 -27.99 10.27
C SER A 442 11.15 -28.33 9.50
N ASN A 443 11.08 -28.56 8.18
CA ASN A 443 12.22 -28.81 7.30
C ASN A 443 11.97 -28.32 5.85
N PRO A 444 12.32 -27.07 5.51
CA PRO A 444 12.15 -26.46 4.18
C PRO A 444 12.94 -27.15 3.05
N SER A 445 13.97 -27.95 3.39
CA SER A 445 14.91 -28.54 2.44
C SER A 445 14.35 -29.62 1.50
N GLN A 446 13.10 -30.06 1.69
CA GLN A 446 12.47 -31.11 0.86
C GLN A 446 11.75 -30.60 -0.41
N TYR A 447 11.56 -29.28 -0.57
CA TYR A 447 10.55 -28.74 -1.49
C TYR A 447 11.11 -27.91 -2.65
N GLY A 448 12.43 -27.81 -2.77
CA GLY A 448 13.11 -26.99 -3.78
C GLY A 448 13.00 -25.49 -3.49
N SER A 449 13.96 -24.71 -3.95
CA SER A 449 13.87 -23.25 -3.97
C SER A 449 13.05 -22.80 -5.17
N ALA A 450 12.49 -21.59 -5.12
CA ALA A 450 12.01 -20.93 -6.33
C ALA A 450 13.15 -20.91 -7.39
N PRO A 451 12.86 -21.05 -8.69
CA PRO A 451 13.89 -20.94 -9.72
C PRO A 451 14.55 -19.56 -9.66
N GLU A 452 15.89 -19.52 -9.66
CA GLU A 452 16.65 -18.26 -9.66
C GLU A 452 16.61 -17.53 -11.01
N ASN A 453 16.26 -18.25 -12.08
CA ASN A 453 16.17 -17.73 -13.43
C ASN A 453 15.01 -18.39 -14.17
N TYR A 454 14.27 -17.58 -14.93
CA TYR A 454 13.16 -18.04 -15.76
C TYR A 454 13.56 -18.04 -17.24
N THR A 455 13.11 -19.03 -17.99
CA THR A 455 13.27 -19.13 -19.44
C THR A 455 11.89 -19.21 -20.07
N LEU A 456 11.56 -18.17 -20.81
CA LEU A 456 10.34 -18.10 -21.61
C LEU A 456 10.52 -18.90 -22.89
N ARG A 457 9.57 -19.79 -23.17
CA ARG A 457 9.38 -20.44 -24.45
C ARG A 457 8.03 -20.01 -25.02
N VAL A 458 8.04 -19.71 -26.30
CA VAL A 458 6.84 -19.38 -27.08
C VAL A 458 6.71 -20.38 -28.22
N SER A 459 5.54 -21.01 -28.35
CA SER A 459 5.22 -21.93 -29.47
C SER A 459 3.94 -21.53 -30.18
N LYS A 460 3.91 -21.66 -31.51
CA LYS A 460 2.67 -21.53 -32.27
C LYS A 460 1.76 -22.72 -31.96
N SER A 461 0.50 -22.46 -31.59
CA SER A 461 -0.48 -23.50 -31.29
C SER A 461 -0.49 -24.60 -32.37
N GLY A 462 -0.24 -25.85 -31.96
CA GLY A 462 -0.25 -27.03 -32.84
C GLY A 462 1.02 -27.28 -33.69
N TYR A 463 2.12 -26.57 -33.47
CA TYR A 463 3.42 -26.78 -34.12
C TYR A 463 4.53 -27.08 -33.09
N ALA A 464 5.62 -27.74 -33.53
CA ALA A 464 6.73 -28.08 -32.64
C ALA A 464 7.50 -26.83 -32.18
N ALA A 465 7.78 -26.74 -30.88
CA ALA A 465 8.37 -25.59 -30.21
C ALA A 465 9.85 -25.33 -30.55
N GLU A 466 10.24 -24.05 -30.60
CA GLU A 466 11.63 -23.58 -30.59
C GLU A 466 12.00 -23.05 -29.20
N THR A 467 13.25 -23.22 -28.76
CA THR A 467 13.70 -22.77 -27.42
C THR A 467 14.59 -21.54 -27.60
N VAL A 468 14.24 -20.42 -26.98
CA VAL A 468 14.97 -19.14 -27.16
C VAL A 468 15.66 -18.76 -25.85
N PRO A 469 17.01 -18.71 -25.81
CA PRO A 469 17.74 -18.04 -24.75
C PRO A 469 18.11 -16.61 -25.20
N ASN A 470 17.62 -15.58 -24.50
CA ASN A 470 18.10 -14.18 -24.43
C ASN A 470 18.83 -13.54 -25.64
N GLN A 471 18.48 -13.82 -26.91
CA GLN A 471 18.68 -12.94 -28.08
C GLN A 471 18.14 -13.56 -29.39
N ARG A 472 17.82 -12.68 -30.36
CA ARG A 472 17.30 -12.97 -31.71
C ARG A 472 17.95 -14.18 -32.40
N VAL A 473 17.13 -15.13 -32.85
CA VAL A 473 17.53 -16.14 -33.85
C VAL A 473 16.53 -16.16 -35.00
N THR A 474 17.06 -16.12 -36.22
CA THR A 474 16.35 -16.32 -37.49
C THR A 474 16.67 -17.70 -38.05
N ASN A 475 15.64 -18.56 -38.22
CA ASN A 475 15.40 -19.42 -39.40
C ASN A 475 14.54 -20.62 -39.01
N ASP A 476 13.22 -20.52 -39.24
CA ASP A 476 12.37 -21.56 -39.86
C ASP A 476 10.91 -21.06 -40.05
N GLY A 477 10.76 -19.82 -40.56
CA GLY A 477 9.46 -19.27 -40.95
C GLY A 477 8.58 -18.75 -39.81
N LEU A 478 9.00 -18.91 -38.55
CA LEU A 478 8.59 -18.08 -37.42
C LEU A 478 9.70 -17.06 -37.16
N THR A 479 9.36 -15.80 -37.03
CA THR A 479 10.26 -14.82 -36.42
C THR A 479 9.42 -14.16 -35.34
N ILE A 480 9.86 -14.31 -34.09
CA ILE A 480 9.28 -13.64 -32.93
C ILE A 480 9.93 -12.25 -32.94
N MET A 481 9.21 -11.22 -33.36
CA MET A 481 9.62 -9.84 -33.15
C MET A 481 8.91 -9.35 -31.90
N ASP A 482 9.72 -8.90 -30.94
CA ASP A 482 9.35 -8.32 -29.64
C ASP A 482 8.78 -9.27 -28.59
N VAL A 483 9.66 -10.09 -27.99
CA VAL A 483 9.59 -10.20 -26.53
C VAL A 483 10.29 -8.96 -25.98
N GLN A 484 9.58 -7.84 -25.87
CA GLN A 484 9.96 -6.78 -24.94
C GLN A 484 9.80 -7.41 -23.55
N LEU A 485 10.87 -7.98 -23.00
CA LEU A 485 10.90 -8.32 -21.59
C LEU A 485 11.01 -6.98 -20.86
N GLU A 486 9.88 -6.33 -20.60
CA GLU A 486 9.77 -5.28 -19.59
C GLU A 486 10.04 -5.97 -18.26
N TYR A 487 11.32 -6.01 -17.88
CA TYR A 487 11.77 -6.66 -16.67
C TYR A 487 12.15 -5.60 -15.65
N GLN A 488 11.32 -4.57 -15.48
CA GLN A 488 11.70 -3.46 -14.65
C GLN A 488 10.45 -2.86 -14.01
N ASN A 489 10.37 -2.93 -12.68
CA ASN A 489 9.48 -2.11 -11.85
C ASN A 489 9.91 -0.63 -11.90
N PHE A 490 10.38 -0.15 -13.07
CA PHE A 490 10.59 1.27 -13.24
C PHE A 490 9.22 1.91 -13.23
N MET A 491 9.07 2.95 -12.42
CA MET A 491 7.91 3.80 -12.53
C MET A 491 7.84 4.39 -13.95
N ASN A 492 6.63 4.75 -14.38
CA ASN A 492 6.41 5.27 -15.72
C ASN A 492 7.31 6.48 -16.03
N ASN A 493 7.88 6.50 -17.23
CA ASN A 493 8.82 7.51 -17.73
C ASN A 493 10.16 7.62 -16.96
N PHE A 494 10.49 6.67 -16.09
CA PHE A 494 11.84 6.52 -15.56
C PHE A 494 12.69 5.56 -16.40
N PRO A 495 14.00 5.82 -16.58
CA PRO A 495 14.73 6.99 -16.09
C PRO A 495 14.32 8.31 -16.75
N ALA A 496 14.15 9.35 -15.92
CA ALA A 496 13.89 10.72 -16.36
C ALA A 496 15.21 11.45 -16.64
N GLU A 497 15.29 12.19 -17.75
CA GLU A 497 16.47 12.98 -18.12
C GLU A 497 16.50 14.31 -17.35
N THR A 498 17.41 14.44 -16.37
CA THR A 498 17.52 15.62 -15.48
C THR A 498 18.85 16.38 -15.64
N GLY A 499 19.79 15.86 -16.44
CA GLY A 499 21.17 16.38 -16.44
C GLY A 499 21.96 15.85 -15.24
N SER A 500 23.28 16.01 -15.24
CA SER A 500 24.21 15.29 -14.33
C SER A 500 23.81 15.44 -12.86
N VAL A 501 23.23 14.39 -12.25
CA VAL A 501 22.88 14.39 -10.83
C VAL A 501 24.08 13.87 -10.05
N ARG A 502 25.02 14.78 -9.79
CA ARG A 502 26.25 14.48 -9.08
C ARG A 502 26.24 15.12 -7.69
N TYR A 503 26.45 14.30 -6.67
CA TYR A 503 26.37 14.61 -5.23
C TYR A 503 25.01 15.09 -4.69
N SER A 504 24.10 15.59 -5.52
CA SER A 504 22.71 15.86 -5.11
C SER A 504 21.97 14.57 -4.82
N ALA A 505 21.22 14.54 -3.72
CA ALA A 505 20.23 13.52 -3.44
C ALA A 505 18.83 14.03 -3.86
N PRO A 506 17.92 13.14 -4.29
CA PRO A 506 16.50 13.45 -4.40
C PRO A 506 15.89 13.71 -3.01
N THR A 507 14.95 14.64 -2.95
CA THR A 507 14.15 14.94 -1.76
C THR A 507 12.68 14.69 -2.08
N LEU A 508 12.00 13.96 -1.19
CA LEU A 508 10.63 13.48 -1.41
C LEU A 508 9.66 14.23 -0.51
N ARG A 509 8.62 14.84 -1.11
CA ARG A 509 7.49 15.45 -0.38
C ARG A 509 6.29 15.59 -1.31
N ASP A 510 5.07 15.41 -0.80
CA ASP A 510 3.85 15.88 -1.46
C ASP A 510 3.85 17.42 -1.41
N VAL A 511 4.33 18.05 -2.50
CA VAL A 511 4.53 19.50 -2.60
C VAL A 511 3.22 20.21 -2.96
N ASN A 512 2.32 19.52 -3.66
CA ASN A 512 1.11 20.09 -4.24
C ASN A 512 -0.19 19.76 -3.45
N HIS A 513 -0.07 18.95 -2.39
CA HIS A 513 -1.14 18.46 -1.50
C HIS A 513 -2.18 17.55 -2.19
N ASP A 514 -1.75 16.72 -3.13
CA ASP A 514 -2.61 15.74 -3.81
C ASP A 514 -2.50 14.32 -3.25
N LEU A 515 -1.75 14.13 -2.16
CA LEU A 515 -1.43 12.86 -1.51
C LEU A 515 -0.50 11.95 -2.33
N VAL A 516 0.14 12.48 -3.37
CA VAL A 516 1.21 11.83 -4.13
C VAL A 516 2.50 12.64 -3.95
N VAL A 517 3.61 11.94 -3.81
CA VAL A 517 4.88 12.57 -3.49
C VAL A 517 5.60 13.04 -4.76
N GLU A 518 6.08 14.28 -4.76
CA GLU A 518 7.00 14.79 -5.77
C GLU A 518 8.47 14.52 -5.42
N ILE A 519 9.29 14.45 -6.48
CA ILE A 519 10.73 14.25 -6.41
C ILE A 519 11.44 15.56 -6.78
N ALA A 520 12.05 16.23 -5.81
CA ALA A 520 12.93 17.37 -6.06
C ALA A 520 14.39 16.91 -6.20
N VAL A 521 15.09 17.31 -7.26
CA VAL A 521 16.50 16.97 -7.47
C VAL A 521 17.23 18.07 -8.24
N ALA A 522 18.52 18.28 -7.95
CA ALA A 522 19.33 19.26 -8.66
C ALA A 522 20.38 18.59 -9.56
N SER A 523 20.60 19.19 -10.73
CA SER A 523 21.65 18.79 -11.65
C SER A 523 22.82 19.77 -11.65
N ALA A 524 24.01 19.27 -11.96
CA ALA A 524 25.25 20.02 -11.91
C ALA A 524 25.32 21.15 -12.95
N GLU A 525 24.50 21.08 -13.99
CA GLU A 525 24.29 22.16 -14.96
C GLU A 525 23.54 23.37 -14.37
N GLY A 526 23.06 23.25 -13.14
CA GLY A 526 22.37 24.31 -12.39
C GLY A 526 20.86 24.33 -12.60
N ALA A 527 20.26 23.22 -13.04
CA ALA A 527 18.80 23.07 -13.05
C ALA A 527 18.34 22.39 -11.76
N VAL A 528 17.20 22.83 -11.23
CA VAL A 528 16.48 22.18 -10.15
C VAL A 528 15.17 21.69 -10.73
N HIS A 529 14.91 20.40 -10.55
CA HIS A 529 13.78 19.66 -11.08
C HIS A 529 12.78 19.39 -9.97
N LEU A 530 11.50 19.40 -10.32
CA LEU A 530 10.42 18.90 -9.46
C LEU A 530 9.55 18.00 -10.33
N LEU A 531 9.65 16.70 -10.10
CA LEU A 531 9.03 15.67 -10.94
C LEU A 531 7.88 15.01 -10.18
N ASP A 532 6.80 14.71 -10.87
CA ASP A 532 5.72 13.86 -10.37
C ASP A 532 6.13 12.37 -10.37
N SER A 533 5.26 11.53 -9.82
CA SER A 533 5.43 10.07 -9.77
C SER A 533 5.53 9.40 -11.16
N GLN A 534 5.11 10.12 -12.20
CA GLN A 534 5.19 9.69 -13.60
C GLN A 534 6.41 10.27 -14.31
N GLY A 535 7.38 10.83 -13.58
CA GLY A 535 8.63 11.36 -14.13
C GLY A 535 8.46 12.60 -15.00
N GLN A 536 7.33 13.31 -14.88
CA GLN A 536 7.08 14.56 -15.60
C GLN A 536 7.32 15.77 -14.71
N GLU A 537 7.82 16.86 -15.30
CA GLU A 537 8.03 18.11 -14.57
C GLU A 537 6.69 18.73 -14.15
N VAL A 538 6.59 19.07 -12.87
CA VAL A 538 5.48 19.85 -12.32
C VAL A 538 5.40 21.19 -13.06
N PRO A 539 4.18 21.72 -13.37
CA PRO A 539 4.05 22.98 -14.08
C PRO A 539 4.80 24.14 -13.40
N GLY A 540 5.81 24.68 -14.09
CA GLY A 540 6.71 25.71 -13.54
C GLY A 540 8.16 25.26 -13.45
N TRP A 541 8.41 23.96 -13.58
CA TRP A 541 9.73 23.33 -13.49
C TRP A 541 10.23 22.82 -14.85
N PRO A 542 11.55 22.62 -15.03
CA PRO A 542 12.61 22.87 -14.06
C PRO A 542 12.98 24.36 -13.95
N ASN A 543 13.48 24.76 -12.79
CA ASN A 543 14.02 26.10 -12.55
C ASN A 543 15.52 26.15 -12.79
N LEU A 544 15.97 27.18 -13.52
CA LEU A 544 17.38 27.35 -13.87
C LEU A 544 18.07 28.37 -12.96
N THR A 545 19.20 27.97 -12.40
CA THR A 545 20.15 28.84 -11.71
C THR A 545 21.26 29.31 -12.65
N GLY A 546 22.18 30.13 -12.17
CA GLY A 546 23.33 30.59 -12.95
C GLY A 546 24.30 29.47 -13.34
N GLY A 547 24.21 28.31 -12.66
CA GLY A 547 25.11 27.16 -12.82
C GLY A 547 26.59 27.52 -12.62
N HIS A 548 27.48 26.55 -12.82
CA HIS A 548 28.91 26.83 -12.89
C HIS A 548 29.54 26.17 -14.13
N PRO A 549 30.23 26.90 -15.01
CA PRO A 549 30.61 26.43 -16.35
C PRO A 549 31.63 25.27 -16.37
N THR A 550 32.20 24.91 -15.21
CA THR A 550 33.24 23.88 -15.09
C THR A 550 33.14 23.03 -13.84
N LEU A 551 32.18 23.29 -12.95
CA LEU A 551 32.00 22.46 -11.75
C LEU A 551 30.84 21.52 -12.04
N ASP A 552 31.04 20.27 -11.70
CA ASP A 552 30.11 19.17 -11.93
C ASP A 552 29.69 18.65 -10.55
N GLU A 553 29.01 19.53 -9.79
CA GLU A 553 28.60 19.27 -8.41
C GLU A 553 27.33 20.06 -8.11
N SER A 554 26.50 19.51 -7.24
CA SER A 554 25.21 20.08 -6.84
C SER A 554 24.90 19.66 -5.39
N SER A 555 24.35 20.57 -4.59
CA SER A 555 23.81 20.23 -3.27
C SER A 555 22.42 19.59 -3.40
N SER A 556 21.90 19.00 -2.33
CA SER A 556 20.53 18.48 -2.28
C SER A 556 19.52 19.60 -1.97
N PRO A 557 18.32 19.62 -2.58
CA PRO A 557 17.23 20.50 -2.17
C PRO A 557 16.71 20.18 -0.76
N ALA A 558 16.14 21.17 -0.08
CA ALA A 558 15.26 20.97 1.09
C ALA A 558 13.85 21.44 0.73
N ILE A 559 12.83 20.85 1.34
CA ILE A 559 11.42 21.18 1.08
C ILE A 559 10.73 21.50 2.39
N GLY A 560 9.95 22.59 2.45
CA GLY A 560 9.18 22.93 3.65
C GLY A 560 8.36 24.21 3.48
N ASP A 561 7.32 24.38 4.29
CA ASP A 561 6.48 25.58 4.31
C ASP A 561 7.24 26.66 5.10
N VAL A 562 8.05 27.45 4.41
CA VAL A 562 8.96 28.39 5.08
C VAL A 562 8.23 29.66 5.50
N ASP A 563 7.17 30.06 4.79
CA ASP A 563 6.44 31.31 5.06
C ASP A 563 5.09 31.14 5.79
N GLN A 564 4.68 29.88 5.98
CA GLN A 564 3.45 29.42 6.62
C GLN A 564 2.19 29.79 5.82
N ASP A 565 2.24 29.66 4.50
CA ASP A 565 1.08 29.86 3.63
C ASP A 565 0.35 28.58 3.22
N GLY A 566 0.87 27.43 3.66
CA GLY A 566 0.28 26.11 3.42
C GLY A 566 0.69 25.49 2.09
N GLU A 567 1.70 26.04 1.40
CA GLU A 567 2.38 25.43 0.26
C GLU A 567 3.83 25.14 0.65
N PHE A 568 4.46 24.12 0.06
CA PHE A 568 5.84 23.75 0.40
C PHE A 568 6.86 24.36 -0.55
N GLU A 569 7.74 25.23 -0.05
CA GLU A 569 8.83 25.80 -0.85
C GLU A 569 10.01 24.85 -1.03
N ILE A 570 10.68 24.98 -2.18
CA ILE A 570 11.91 24.26 -2.53
C ILE A 570 13.09 25.21 -2.31
N VAL A 571 13.98 24.83 -1.39
CA VAL A 571 15.16 25.61 -0.97
C VAL A 571 16.44 24.98 -1.51
N TYR A 572 17.28 25.78 -2.16
CA TYR A 572 18.47 25.28 -2.85
C TYR A 572 19.66 26.25 -2.83
N GLY A 573 20.83 25.75 -2.42
CA GLY A 573 22.11 26.46 -2.53
C GLY A 573 22.80 26.19 -3.86
N SER A 574 22.85 27.18 -4.75
CA SER A 574 23.43 26.97 -6.08
C SER A 574 24.94 27.19 -6.11
N VAL A 575 25.59 26.45 -7.01
CA VAL A 575 26.99 26.67 -7.40
C VAL A 575 27.25 28.03 -8.06
N ASP A 576 26.21 28.83 -8.31
CA ASP A 576 26.34 30.23 -8.76
C ASP A 576 26.54 31.24 -7.61
N GLY A 577 26.55 30.77 -6.35
CA GLY A 577 26.76 31.58 -5.15
C GLY A 577 25.49 32.14 -4.52
N ASN A 578 24.31 31.77 -5.00
CA ASN A 578 23.04 32.23 -4.45
C ASN A 578 22.23 31.11 -3.78
N LEU A 579 21.53 31.49 -2.72
CA LEU A 579 20.46 30.71 -2.10
C LEU A 579 19.13 31.06 -2.78
N TYR A 580 18.46 30.05 -3.29
CA TYR A 580 17.16 30.15 -3.93
C TYR A 580 16.07 29.52 -3.06
N VAL A 581 14.87 30.12 -3.12
CA VAL A 581 13.64 29.60 -2.50
C VAL A 581 12.54 29.80 -3.54
N TRP A 582 11.99 28.70 -4.03
CA TRP A 582 10.91 28.70 -5.01
C TRP A 582 9.63 28.15 -4.40
N ARG A 583 8.51 28.73 -4.81
CA ARG A 583 7.18 28.18 -4.60
C ARG A 583 6.95 26.97 -5.50
N PRO A 584 5.97 26.10 -5.19
CA PRO A 584 5.61 24.96 -6.04
C PRO A 584 5.36 25.33 -7.50
N ASP A 585 4.80 26.51 -7.77
CA ASP A 585 4.51 27.01 -9.13
C ASP A 585 5.76 27.47 -9.92
N GLY A 586 6.95 27.34 -9.32
CA GLY A 586 8.24 27.73 -9.87
C GLY A 586 8.56 29.22 -9.77
N SER A 587 7.70 30.03 -9.14
CA SER A 587 8.01 31.43 -8.84
C SER A 587 8.95 31.56 -7.64
N LEU A 588 9.78 32.61 -7.63
CA LEU A 588 10.66 32.89 -6.48
C LEU A 588 9.87 33.50 -5.32
N LEU A 589 10.18 33.06 -4.11
CA LEU A 589 9.69 33.68 -2.89
C LEU A 589 10.26 35.10 -2.73
N ASP A 590 9.44 36.02 -2.22
CA ASP A 590 9.85 37.41 -1.99
C ASP A 590 11.06 37.49 -1.03
N GLY A 591 12.15 38.10 -1.48
CA GLY A 591 13.42 38.15 -0.74
C GLY A 591 14.52 37.28 -1.34
N PHE A 592 14.17 36.35 -2.22
CA PHE A 592 15.09 35.43 -2.88
C PHE A 592 15.26 35.70 -4.39
N PRO A 593 16.39 35.31 -4.99
CA PRO A 593 17.54 34.67 -4.36
C PRO A 593 18.39 35.64 -3.52
N VAL A 594 19.06 35.10 -2.51
CA VAL A 594 20.04 35.81 -1.68
C VAL A 594 21.45 35.43 -2.13
N ASN A 595 22.29 36.41 -2.45
CA ASN A 595 23.70 36.17 -2.75
C ASN A 595 24.50 35.99 -1.46
N LEU A 596 25.24 34.90 -1.31
CA LEU A 596 26.01 34.59 -0.10
C LEU A 596 27.45 35.13 -0.13
N ASP A 597 27.78 36.00 -1.10
CA ASP A 597 29.13 36.52 -1.33
C ASP A 597 30.21 35.44 -1.49
N GLN A 598 29.80 34.24 -1.94
CA GLN A 598 30.68 33.11 -2.24
C GLN A 598 30.55 32.69 -3.71
N PRO A 599 31.62 32.18 -4.34
CA PRO A 599 31.58 31.80 -5.75
C PRO A 599 30.83 30.48 -6.01
N VAL A 600 30.67 29.63 -4.99
CA VAL A 600 30.08 28.29 -5.08
C VAL A 600 29.48 27.93 -3.72
N ILE A 601 28.28 27.36 -3.71
CA ILE A 601 27.67 26.74 -2.52
C ILE A 601 27.64 25.22 -2.76
N ARG A 602 28.16 24.45 -1.81
CA ARG A 602 28.20 22.97 -1.84
C ARG A 602 27.38 22.32 -0.72
N SER A 603 27.06 23.08 0.32
CA SER A 603 26.18 22.66 1.40
C SER A 603 24.74 22.62 0.91
N SER A 604 24.00 21.60 1.30
CA SER A 604 22.53 21.63 1.25
C SER A 604 22.01 22.60 2.32
N ALA A 605 20.86 23.22 2.07
CA ALA A 605 20.16 24.02 3.07
C ALA A 605 19.47 23.09 4.09
N VAL A 606 19.31 23.60 5.31
CA VAL A 606 18.58 22.95 6.39
C VAL A 606 17.43 23.85 6.83
N LEU A 607 16.25 23.26 7.06
CA LEU A 607 15.05 23.96 7.49
C LEU A 607 14.68 23.56 8.92
N TYR A 608 14.41 24.52 9.80
CA TYR A 608 14.03 24.26 11.18
C TYR A 608 13.28 25.44 11.78
N ASP A 609 12.22 25.19 12.57
CA ASP A 609 11.53 26.22 13.36
C ASP A 609 12.28 26.42 14.68
N VAL A 610 13.05 27.50 14.79
CA VAL A 610 13.93 27.71 15.94
C VAL A 610 13.33 28.63 17.01
N ASP A 611 12.21 29.29 16.73
CA ASP A 611 11.54 30.16 17.69
C ASP A 611 10.09 29.75 18.03
N ASN A 612 9.70 28.54 17.59
CA ASN A 612 8.39 27.93 17.76
C ASN A 612 7.26 28.82 17.22
N ASP A 613 7.53 29.60 16.16
CA ASP A 613 6.54 30.45 15.50
C ASP A 613 5.87 29.78 14.31
N THR A 614 6.19 28.50 14.07
CA THR A 614 5.71 27.62 12.99
C THR A 614 6.18 27.97 11.59
N ARG A 615 7.07 28.97 11.44
CA ARG A 615 7.83 29.19 10.21
C ARG A 615 9.19 28.56 10.32
N LEU A 616 9.72 28.12 9.18
CA LEU A 616 11.03 27.50 9.11
C LEU A 616 12.09 28.55 8.78
N GLU A 617 13.13 28.63 9.60
CA GLU A 617 14.37 29.32 9.27
C GLU A 617 15.24 28.47 8.34
N ILE A 618 16.01 29.16 7.48
CA ILE A 618 16.88 28.55 6.48
C ILE A 618 18.34 28.70 6.91
N PHE A 619 19.01 27.58 7.18
CA PHE A 619 20.43 27.51 7.51
C PHE A 619 21.24 26.96 6.35
N ILE A 620 22.36 27.61 6.01
CA ILE A 620 23.23 27.15 4.92
C ILE A 620 24.68 27.57 5.10
N ALA A 621 25.61 26.66 4.82
CA ALA A 621 27.04 26.95 4.82
C ALA A 621 27.55 27.38 3.43
N ALA A 622 28.33 28.45 3.40
CA ALA A 622 28.97 28.95 2.19
C ALA A 622 30.37 29.49 2.49
N GLY A 623 31.39 28.87 1.89
CA GLY A 623 32.78 29.24 2.13
C GLY A 623 33.15 29.03 3.60
N THR A 624 33.51 30.10 4.32
CA THR A 624 33.83 30.05 5.77
C THR A 624 32.68 30.56 6.65
N HIS A 625 31.48 30.72 6.09
CA HIS A 625 30.34 31.29 6.80
C HIS A 625 29.19 30.31 6.86
N ILE A 626 28.45 30.37 7.96
CA ILE A 626 27.15 29.74 8.10
C ILE A 626 26.15 30.87 8.19
N HIS A 627 25.18 30.86 7.31
CA HIS A 627 24.14 31.87 7.21
C HIS A 627 22.83 31.30 7.75
N ALA A 628 22.03 32.16 8.36
CA ALA A 628 20.67 31.86 8.77
C ALA A 628 19.75 32.98 8.27
N TYR A 629 18.67 32.62 7.59
CA TYR A 629 17.70 33.54 7.01
C TYR A 629 16.29 33.16 7.43
N ARG A 630 15.44 34.17 7.54
CA ARG A 630 13.98 33.99 7.57
C ARG A 630 13.43 33.83 6.16
N TYR A 631 12.16 33.44 6.07
CA TYR A 631 11.40 33.33 4.83
C TYR A 631 11.37 34.59 3.95
N ASP A 632 11.63 35.79 4.50
CA ASP A 632 11.67 37.05 3.74
C ASP A 632 13.09 37.43 3.26
N GLY A 633 14.06 36.54 3.43
CA GLY A 633 15.48 36.75 3.12
C GLY A 633 16.20 37.65 4.12
N SER A 634 15.57 38.06 5.23
CA SER A 634 16.24 38.79 6.29
C SER A 634 17.13 37.87 7.14
N VAL A 635 18.29 38.37 7.55
CA VAL A 635 19.26 37.60 8.34
C VAL A 635 18.74 37.41 9.76
N LEU A 636 18.81 36.17 10.26
CA LEU A 636 18.46 35.85 11.65
C LEU A 636 19.43 36.55 12.62
N PRO A 637 18.96 37.14 13.73
CA PRO A 637 19.84 37.75 14.73
C PRO A 637 20.90 36.77 15.22
N GLY A 638 22.16 37.21 15.29
CA GLY A 638 23.29 36.34 15.67
C GLY A 638 24.04 35.75 14.48
N TRP A 639 23.51 35.83 13.26
CA TRP A 639 24.10 35.23 12.05
C TRP A 639 24.58 36.29 11.05
N PRO A 640 25.53 35.98 10.14
CA PRO A 640 26.22 34.70 9.97
C PRO A 640 27.31 34.45 11.02
N GLN A 641 27.63 33.18 11.23
CA GLN A 641 28.80 32.73 11.99
C GLN A 641 29.97 32.43 11.07
N THR A 642 31.20 32.48 11.59
CA THR A 642 32.43 32.29 10.80
C THR A 642 33.30 31.19 11.37
N THR A 643 33.71 30.27 10.53
CA THR A 643 34.69 29.21 10.82
C THR A 643 36.10 29.63 10.40
N ALA A 644 37.11 28.98 10.96
CA ALA A 644 38.50 29.21 10.54
C ALA A 644 38.81 28.62 9.16
N GLU A 645 38.07 27.59 8.77
CA GLU A 645 38.26 26.81 7.55
C GLU A 645 37.00 26.79 6.70
N SER A 646 37.16 26.53 5.40
CA SER A 646 36.00 26.46 4.51
C SER A 646 35.17 25.22 4.83
N ILE A 647 33.87 25.42 4.99
CA ILE A 647 32.88 24.37 5.12
C ILE A 647 32.58 23.87 3.71
N GLN A 648 32.61 22.54 3.54
CA GLN A 648 32.31 21.86 2.27
C GLN A 648 31.15 20.86 2.42
N THR A 649 30.62 20.74 3.62
CA THR A 649 29.62 19.77 4.07
C THR A 649 28.35 20.52 4.47
N SER A 650 27.25 19.79 4.64
CA SER A 650 26.01 20.36 5.16
C SER A 650 26.06 20.44 6.69
N VAL A 651 25.32 21.38 7.27
CA VAL A 651 25.17 21.50 8.74
C VAL A 651 24.14 20.48 9.25
N ALA A 652 24.09 20.27 10.56
CA ALA A 652 23.01 19.54 11.25
C ALA A 652 22.44 20.40 12.39
N ILE A 653 21.19 20.15 12.79
CA ILE A 653 20.46 20.96 13.76
C ILE A 653 19.52 20.10 14.63
N ALA A 654 19.58 20.27 15.95
CA ALA A 654 18.69 19.66 16.94
C ALA A 654 18.90 20.32 18.33
N ASP A 655 18.09 19.96 19.32
CA ASP A 655 18.38 20.16 20.76
C ASP A 655 19.33 19.04 21.20
N ILE A 656 20.63 19.34 21.30
CA ILE A 656 21.70 18.33 21.46
C ILE A 656 21.98 18.03 22.93
N ASP A 657 21.73 18.98 23.84
CA ASP A 657 21.92 18.79 25.30
C ASP A 657 20.61 18.78 26.11
N HIS A 658 19.49 18.64 25.39
CA HIS A 658 18.13 18.49 25.91
C HIS A 658 17.72 19.61 26.86
N ASP A 659 18.21 20.82 26.62
CA ASP A 659 17.92 21.99 27.46
C ASP A 659 16.66 22.76 27.02
N GLY A 660 16.12 22.42 25.85
CA GLY A 660 14.94 22.98 25.22
C GLY A 660 15.22 24.14 24.25
N GLU A 661 16.49 24.49 24.06
CA GLU A 661 16.95 25.36 22.97
C GLU A 661 17.55 24.51 21.83
N ILE A 662 17.89 25.15 20.71
CA ILE A 662 18.34 24.45 19.49
C ILE A 662 19.78 24.83 19.16
N GLU A 663 20.59 23.84 18.83
CA GLU A 663 21.99 23.99 18.48
C GLU A 663 22.28 23.60 17.04
N LEU A 664 23.23 24.33 16.43
CA LEU A 664 23.69 24.08 15.08
C LEU A 664 25.11 23.50 15.09
N VAL A 665 25.29 22.41 14.36
CA VAL A 665 26.58 21.71 14.18
C VAL A 665 27.11 21.88 12.77
N ALA A 666 28.38 22.25 12.65
CA ALA A 666 29.07 22.28 11.36
C ALA A 666 30.43 21.58 11.41
N THR A 667 30.75 20.84 10.35
CA THR A 667 32.04 20.19 10.15
C THR A 667 32.87 20.91 9.08
N ALA A 668 34.15 21.16 9.37
CA ALA A 668 35.12 21.68 8.40
C ALA A 668 36.49 21.02 8.64
N GLY A 669 37.53 21.77 9.05
CA GLY A 669 38.71 21.16 9.70
C GLY A 669 38.54 20.93 11.20
N SER A 670 37.42 21.37 11.76
CA SER A 670 37.06 21.26 13.17
C SER A 670 35.55 21.08 13.26
N VAL A 671 35.07 20.63 14.41
CA VAL A 671 33.63 20.62 14.71
C VAL A 671 33.28 21.91 15.45
N TYR A 672 32.24 22.59 14.97
CA TYR A 672 31.73 23.83 15.54
C TYR A 672 30.29 23.65 15.98
N LEU A 673 29.95 24.19 17.14
CA LEU A 673 28.65 24.14 17.81
C LEU A 673 28.28 25.56 18.22
N TRP A 674 27.08 25.97 17.89
CA TRP A 674 26.52 27.25 18.30
C TRP A 674 25.12 27.06 18.84
N GLU A 675 24.84 27.83 19.89
CA GLU A 675 23.49 28.21 20.27
C GLU A 675 22.83 28.96 19.11
N ILE A 676 21.50 28.89 18.99
CA ILE A 676 20.83 29.56 17.88
C ILE A 676 20.97 31.09 17.89
N ASP A 677 21.26 31.69 19.04
CA ASP A 677 21.58 33.12 19.18
C ASP A 677 22.95 33.50 18.58
N GLY A 678 23.70 32.51 18.08
CA GLY A 678 25.01 32.63 17.46
C GLY A 678 26.17 32.63 18.46
N SER A 679 25.93 32.38 19.74
CA SER A 679 27.00 32.19 20.72
C SER A 679 27.60 30.78 20.61
N PRO A 680 28.94 30.63 20.69
CA PRO A 680 29.56 29.33 20.59
C PRO A 680 29.37 28.55 21.90
N MET A 681 29.04 27.26 21.77
CA MET A 681 28.97 26.35 22.93
C MET A 681 30.34 26.14 23.58
N PRO A 682 30.40 25.70 24.85
CA PRO A 682 31.64 25.32 25.51
C PRO A 682 32.48 24.33 24.66
N LEU A 683 33.81 24.51 24.68
CA LEU A 683 34.78 23.70 23.93
C LEU A 683 34.72 23.82 22.39
N SER A 684 33.81 24.63 21.85
CA SER A 684 33.75 24.92 20.41
C SER A 684 34.72 26.04 19.98
N PRO A 685 35.42 25.91 18.82
CA PRO A 685 35.54 24.71 18.01
C PRO A 685 36.49 23.67 18.60
N PHE A 686 36.22 22.40 18.32
CA PHE A 686 37.12 21.30 18.64
C PHE A 686 37.91 20.85 17.41
N ASP A 687 39.24 20.93 17.50
CA ASP A 687 40.18 20.55 16.44
C ASP A 687 40.65 19.10 16.62
N PHE A 688 40.26 18.23 15.69
CA PHE A 688 40.65 16.82 15.68
C PHE A 688 42.00 16.57 14.98
N SER A 689 42.66 17.60 14.46
CA SER A 689 43.94 17.52 13.75
C SER A 689 43.94 16.65 12.47
N TYR A 690 42.76 16.26 12.00
CA TYR A 690 42.53 15.50 10.77
C TYR A 690 41.44 16.17 9.90
N PRO A 691 41.57 16.14 8.56
CA PRO A 691 40.51 16.60 7.67
C PRO A 691 39.19 15.84 7.88
N ILE A 692 38.10 16.58 8.10
CA ILE A 692 36.72 16.06 8.11
C ILE A 692 36.18 16.17 6.67
N THR A 693 35.49 15.12 6.21
CA THR A 693 35.08 14.98 4.81
C THR A 693 33.57 14.83 4.64
N SER A 694 32.82 14.73 5.73
CA SER A 694 31.37 14.49 5.69
C SER A 694 30.54 15.46 6.51
N SER A 695 29.26 15.54 6.18
CA SER A 695 28.26 16.21 7.02
C SER A 695 28.13 15.48 8.37
N PRO A 696 27.88 16.20 9.48
CA PRO A 696 27.60 15.59 10.77
C PRO A 696 26.17 15.02 10.79
N VAL A 697 25.96 14.02 11.65
CA VAL A 697 24.62 13.54 12.03
C VAL A 697 24.49 13.47 13.54
N LEU A 698 23.25 13.58 14.02
CA LEU A 698 22.90 13.69 15.44
C LEU A 698 21.97 12.53 15.82
N ALA A 699 22.26 11.85 16.93
CA ALA A 699 21.41 10.79 17.48
C ALA A 699 21.77 10.55 18.95
N ASP A 700 20.78 10.23 19.78
CA ASP A 700 21.01 9.64 21.10
C ASP A 700 21.34 8.16 20.89
N ILE A 701 22.64 7.83 20.88
CA ILE A 701 23.10 6.47 20.52
C ILE A 701 23.25 5.57 21.74
N ASP A 702 23.32 6.15 22.95
CA ASP A 702 23.53 5.41 24.20
C ASP A 702 22.38 5.52 25.23
N ASP A 703 21.25 6.11 24.81
CA ASP A 703 19.97 6.24 25.55
C ASP A 703 20.16 7.05 26.85
N ASP A 704 20.94 8.15 26.76
CA ASP A 704 21.22 9.06 27.87
C ASP A 704 20.48 10.41 27.81
N ASP A 705 19.61 10.57 26.82
CA ASP A 705 18.81 11.76 26.45
C ASP A 705 19.61 12.91 25.81
N ASP A 706 20.96 12.89 25.85
CA ASP A 706 21.81 13.84 25.12
C ASP A 706 22.15 13.28 23.73
N LEU A 707 22.32 14.14 22.72
CA LEU A 707 22.66 13.70 21.37
C LEU A 707 24.17 13.62 21.15
N GLU A 708 24.63 12.49 20.59
CA GLU A 708 25.96 12.33 20.03
C GLU A 708 26.06 12.89 18.61
N ILE A 709 27.27 13.33 18.26
CA ILE A 709 27.62 13.87 16.95
C ILE A 709 28.57 12.92 16.25
N PHE A 710 28.14 12.37 15.10
CA PHE A 710 28.94 11.48 14.27
C PHE A 710 29.32 12.10 12.93
N PHE A 711 30.57 11.90 12.50
CA PHE A 711 31.07 12.42 11.22
C PHE A 711 32.27 11.63 10.68
N GLY A 712 32.37 11.55 9.35
CA GLY A 712 33.43 10.91 8.62
C GLY A 712 34.63 11.83 8.38
N GLY A 713 35.84 11.27 8.48
CA GLY A 713 37.10 11.95 8.20
C GLY A 713 38.04 11.15 7.32
N SER A 714 39.18 11.76 7.00
CA SER A 714 40.27 11.09 6.25
C SER A 714 40.94 9.96 7.04
N ASN A 715 41.60 9.05 6.33
CA ASN A 715 42.27 7.84 6.85
C ASN A 715 41.29 6.78 7.39
N SER A 716 40.20 6.54 6.68
CA SER A 716 39.21 5.52 7.05
C SER A 716 38.63 5.74 8.45
N SER A 717 38.41 6.99 8.87
CA SER A 717 37.96 7.28 10.24
C SER A 717 36.51 7.74 10.24
N ILE A 718 35.71 7.09 11.08
CA ILE A 718 34.47 7.66 11.63
C ILE A 718 34.82 8.23 13.00
N TRP A 719 34.25 9.37 13.36
CA TRP A 719 34.43 10.03 14.66
C TRP A 719 33.08 10.20 15.34
N GLY A 720 33.07 10.06 16.67
CA GLY A 720 31.93 10.34 17.53
C GLY A 720 32.34 11.21 18.71
N VAL A 721 31.52 12.20 19.03
CA VAL A 721 31.64 13.03 20.25
C VAL A 721 30.28 13.19 20.91
N HIS A 722 30.28 13.34 22.23
CA HIS A 722 29.08 13.72 22.98
C HIS A 722 28.70 15.19 22.72
N HIS A 723 27.52 15.61 23.20
CA HIS A 723 27.00 16.98 23.11
C HIS A 723 28.03 18.05 23.54
N ASP A 724 28.89 17.73 24.53
CA ASP A 724 29.90 18.64 25.07
C ASP A 724 31.26 18.62 24.32
N LEU A 725 31.31 17.99 23.15
CA LEU A 725 32.51 17.77 22.33
C LEU A 725 33.59 16.88 22.98
N THR A 726 33.26 16.15 24.04
CA THR A 726 34.17 15.10 24.52
C THR A 726 34.14 13.87 23.62
N LEU A 727 35.32 13.26 23.44
CA LEU A 727 35.52 12.13 22.53
C LEU A 727 34.82 10.87 23.02
N ILE A 728 34.05 10.23 22.13
CA ILE A 728 33.63 8.84 22.30
C ILE A 728 34.82 7.96 21.88
N GLU A 729 35.59 7.51 22.87
CA GLU A 729 36.88 6.83 22.65
C GLU A 729 36.78 5.59 21.75
N SER A 730 35.64 4.89 21.74
CA SER A 730 35.40 3.73 20.86
C SER A 730 35.34 4.10 19.38
N PHE A 731 34.89 5.31 19.04
CA PHE A 731 34.82 5.86 17.69
C PHE A 731 36.00 6.79 17.37
N SER A 732 37.13 6.69 18.08
CA SER A 732 38.30 7.57 17.87
C SER A 732 39.43 6.93 17.05
N GLN A 733 39.15 5.88 16.27
CA GLN A 733 40.17 5.06 15.60
C GLN A 733 40.02 4.95 14.08
N THR A 734 41.14 4.72 13.38
CA THR A 734 41.16 4.29 11.97
C THR A 734 40.46 2.94 11.84
N VAL A 735 39.43 2.88 11.00
CA VAL A 735 38.70 1.66 10.66
C VAL A 735 39.59 0.81 9.77
N GLY A 736 40.08 -0.30 10.34
CA GLY A 736 40.97 -1.23 9.66
C GLY A 736 40.20 -2.17 8.73
N ASP A 737 40.17 -1.85 7.44
CA ASP A 737 39.75 -2.74 6.36
C ASP A 737 40.76 -3.88 6.07
N GLY A 738 41.94 -3.84 6.71
CA GLY A 738 43.04 -4.79 6.48
C GLY A 738 43.88 -4.49 5.23
N SER A 739 43.70 -3.34 4.58
CA SER A 739 44.51 -2.90 3.43
C SER A 739 45.89 -2.38 3.85
N PRO A 740 46.87 -2.32 2.93
CA PRO A 740 48.21 -1.82 3.25
C PRO A 740 48.12 -0.34 3.68
N GLU A 741 48.88 0.05 4.71
CA GLU A 741 49.01 1.40 5.32
C GLU A 741 49.32 2.58 4.35
N SER A 742 49.26 2.38 3.02
CA SER A 742 49.63 3.35 1.99
C SER A 742 48.46 4.00 1.26
N GLU A 743 47.21 3.57 1.45
CA GLU A 743 46.04 4.18 0.81
C GLU A 743 45.16 4.89 1.85
N THR A 744 44.94 6.20 1.67
CA THR A 744 44.11 7.02 2.55
C THR A 744 42.67 7.02 2.04
N TRP A 745 41.74 6.48 2.80
CA TRP A 745 40.32 6.44 2.46
C TRP A 745 39.59 7.61 3.11
N GLU A 746 38.50 8.09 2.50
CA GLU A 746 37.60 9.09 3.08
C GLU A 746 36.27 8.41 3.42
N ALA A 747 35.68 8.78 4.55
CA ALA A 747 34.36 8.32 4.95
C ALA A 747 33.28 9.27 4.41
N ALA A 748 32.24 8.69 3.80
CA ALA A 748 31.01 9.38 3.43
C ALA A 748 30.23 9.81 4.68
N SER A 749 29.20 10.65 4.52
CA SER A 749 28.34 11.01 5.65
C SER A 749 27.69 9.75 6.22
N PRO A 750 27.69 9.57 7.55
CA PRO A 750 27.10 8.41 8.19
C PRO A 750 25.58 8.46 8.19
N ALA A 751 24.92 7.32 8.35
CA ALA A 751 23.51 7.19 8.70
C ALA A 751 23.40 6.43 10.03
N ILE A 752 22.35 6.70 10.78
CA ILE A 752 22.07 6.07 12.08
C ILE A 752 20.78 5.26 11.97
N GLY A 753 20.75 4.06 12.56
CA GLY A 753 19.54 3.24 12.65
C GLY A 753 19.79 1.91 13.36
N ASP A 754 18.72 1.29 13.87
CA ASP A 754 18.72 -0.05 14.45
C ASP A 754 18.60 -1.07 13.29
N ILE A 755 19.74 -1.50 12.75
CA ILE A 755 19.72 -2.32 11.54
C ILE A 755 19.38 -3.78 11.83
N ASP A 756 19.70 -4.27 13.03
CA ASP A 756 19.47 -5.66 13.42
C ASP A 756 18.29 -5.89 14.37
N GLY A 757 17.52 -4.84 14.65
CA GLY A 757 16.25 -4.87 15.37
C GLY A 757 16.40 -5.24 16.84
N ASP A 758 17.57 -5.01 17.45
CA ASP A 758 17.86 -5.33 18.85
C ASP A 758 17.59 -4.16 19.81
N GLY A 759 17.32 -2.98 19.26
CA GLY A 759 17.02 -1.74 19.97
C GLY A 759 18.24 -0.87 20.26
N ASP A 760 19.46 -1.32 19.93
CA ASP A 760 20.68 -0.50 19.96
C ASP A 760 20.91 0.11 18.56
N LEU A 761 21.33 1.38 18.50
CA LEU A 761 21.56 2.07 17.23
C LEU A 761 22.95 1.79 16.67
N GLU A 762 23.03 1.63 15.34
CA GLU A 762 24.28 1.49 14.58
C GLU A 762 24.65 2.77 13.81
N VAL A 763 25.97 2.96 13.62
CA VAL A 763 26.55 3.97 12.73
C VAL A 763 27.01 3.31 11.44
N ILE A 764 26.36 3.67 10.32
CA ILE A 764 26.60 3.10 8.99
C ILE A 764 27.24 4.15 8.09
N PHE A 765 28.32 3.81 7.37
CA PHE A 765 28.96 4.75 6.44
C PHE A 765 29.71 4.05 5.31
N GLY A 766 29.80 4.74 4.18
CA GLY A 766 30.61 4.34 3.03
C GLY A 766 32.08 4.76 3.18
N LEU A 767 32.99 3.94 2.64
CA LEU A 767 34.39 4.26 2.48
C LEU A 767 34.75 4.37 1.00
N ASN A 768 35.54 5.39 0.66
CA ASN A 768 36.05 5.64 -0.69
C ASN A 768 37.59 5.70 -0.73
N THR A 769 38.16 5.46 -1.90
CA THR A 769 39.61 5.60 -2.16
C THR A 769 39.87 6.61 -3.28
N TRP A 770 41.08 7.19 -3.28
CA TRP A 770 41.54 8.05 -4.38
C TRP A 770 41.67 7.32 -5.73
N SER A 771 41.83 5.99 -5.72
CA SER A 771 41.87 5.17 -6.93
C SER A 771 40.48 4.88 -7.50
N GLN A 772 39.41 5.14 -6.75
CA GLN A 772 37.98 4.93 -7.10
C GLN A 772 37.58 3.47 -7.40
N ASP A 773 38.55 2.57 -7.59
CA ASP A 773 38.38 1.17 -7.97
C ASP A 773 38.06 0.24 -6.78
N GLN A 774 37.99 0.77 -5.55
CA GLN A 774 37.72 0.02 -4.32
C GLN A 774 36.92 0.87 -3.32
N GLY A 775 35.96 0.24 -2.65
CA GLY A 775 35.13 0.83 -1.60
C GLY A 775 34.69 -0.22 -0.57
N ALA A 776 34.08 0.25 0.50
CA ALA A 776 33.43 -0.63 1.47
C ALA A 776 32.26 0.10 2.14
N LEU A 777 31.28 -0.66 2.62
CA LEU A 777 30.26 -0.20 3.55
C LEU A 777 30.60 -0.72 4.95
N CYS A 778 30.64 0.17 5.94
CA CYS A 778 30.94 -0.14 7.33
C CYS A 778 29.70 0.07 8.20
N ALA A 779 29.57 -0.75 9.25
CA ALA A 779 28.56 -0.59 10.28
C ALA A 779 29.18 -0.93 11.65
N TYR A 780 28.86 -0.11 12.66
CA TYR A 780 29.38 -0.21 14.02
C TYR A 780 28.25 -0.01 15.02
N HIS A 781 28.20 -0.85 16.05
CA HIS A 781 27.30 -0.64 17.18
C HIS A 781 27.70 0.62 17.97
N HIS A 782 26.80 1.13 18.80
CA HIS A 782 27.01 2.29 19.69
C HIS A 782 28.28 2.27 20.56
N ASN A 783 28.88 1.10 20.78
CA ASN A 783 30.09 0.91 21.57
C ASN A 783 31.38 0.85 20.73
N GLY A 784 31.28 1.07 19.41
CA GLY A 784 32.35 1.01 18.42
C GLY A 784 32.85 -0.39 18.06
N ASP A 785 32.14 -1.46 18.47
CA ASP A 785 32.38 -2.80 17.94
C ASP A 785 31.77 -2.92 16.52
N PRO A 786 32.45 -3.57 15.56
CA PRO A 786 31.92 -3.74 14.22
C PRO A 786 30.73 -4.71 14.23
N VAL A 787 29.69 -4.37 13.45
CA VAL A 787 28.51 -5.24 13.26
C VAL A 787 28.92 -6.50 12.50
N ASN A 788 28.32 -7.63 12.87
CA ASN A 788 28.60 -8.91 12.21
C ASN A 788 28.25 -8.85 10.72
N GLY A 789 29.22 -9.13 9.86
CA GLY A 789 29.05 -9.07 8.40
C GLY A 789 29.67 -7.83 7.76
N PHE A 790 30.03 -6.83 8.56
CA PHE A 790 30.69 -5.61 8.11
C PHE A 790 32.20 -5.64 8.39
N PRO A 791 33.03 -4.99 7.56
CA PRO A 791 32.65 -4.21 6.38
C PRO A 791 32.27 -5.07 5.16
N VAL A 792 31.27 -4.62 4.40
CA VAL A 792 30.92 -5.18 3.08
C VAL A 792 31.83 -4.55 2.04
N GLN A 793 32.64 -5.36 1.36
CA GLN A 793 33.55 -4.88 0.31
C GLN A 793 32.78 -4.66 -0.99
N THR A 794 32.99 -3.50 -1.61
CA THR A 794 32.29 -3.11 -2.85
C THR A 794 33.27 -3.01 -4.02
N GLU A 795 32.74 -3.12 -5.22
CA GLU A 795 33.49 -3.04 -6.46
C GLU A 795 34.03 -1.64 -6.78
N SER A 796 33.53 -0.61 -6.10
CA SER A 796 33.94 0.79 -6.26
C SER A 796 33.56 1.59 -5.01
N ALA A 797 34.15 2.78 -4.89
CA ALA A 797 33.94 3.71 -3.79
C ALA A 797 32.46 3.97 -3.47
N VAL A 798 32.13 3.94 -2.18
CA VAL A 798 30.81 4.35 -1.64
C VAL A 798 30.94 5.79 -1.16
N THR A 799 30.42 6.73 -1.94
CA THR A 799 30.53 8.18 -1.67
C THR A 799 29.23 8.82 -1.21
N ALA A 800 28.11 8.23 -1.58
CA ALA A 800 26.80 8.64 -1.11
C ALA A 800 26.63 8.27 0.38
N GLN A 801 25.87 9.07 1.12
CA GLN A 801 25.37 8.66 2.44
C GLN A 801 24.43 7.46 2.23
N PRO A 802 24.68 6.32 2.90
CA PRO A 802 23.75 5.20 2.89
C PRO A 802 22.39 5.61 3.44
N ILE A 803 21.31 5.00 2.97
CA ILE A 803 19.98 5.12 3.57
C ILE A 803 19.58 3.78 4.19
N ILE A 804 18.71 3.84 5.20
CA ILE A 804 18.29 2.69 6.00
C ILE A 804 16.78 2.59 5.94
N ALA A 805 16.29 1.51 5.33
CA ALA A 805 14.86 1.23 5.20
C ALA A 805 14.64 -0.26 5.00
N ASN A 806 13.56 -0.81 5.57
CA ASN A 806 13.15 -2.18 5.28
C ASN A 806 12.40 -2.20 3.94
N VAL A 807 13.02 -2.83 2.94
CA VAL A 807 12.57 -2.82 1.55
C VAL A 807 12.44 -4.22 0.97
N ASN A 808 12.53 -5.24 1.82
CA ASN A 808 12.52 -6.62 1.36
C ASN A 808 11.61 -7.58 2.14
N ASP A 809 11.31 -7.32 3.40
CA ASP A 809 10.40 -8.13 4.22
C ASP A 809 9.54 -7.30 5.19
N ASN A 810 8.76 -8.03 5.99
CA ASN A 810 7.99 -7.51 7.10
C ASN A 810 8.67 -7.71 8.47
N SER A 811 9.99 -7.94 8.52
CA SER A 811 10.74 -8.09 9.77
C SER A 811 11.08 -6.73 10.40
N SER A 812 11.63 -6.75 11.62
CA SER A 812 12.17 -5.55 12.26
C SER A 812 13.59 -5.22 11.80
N HIS A 813 14.24 -6.08 11.01
CA HIS A 813 15.58 -5.80 10.52
C HIS A 813 15.50 -4.81 9.36
N GLN A 814 16.47 -3.90 9.30
CA GLN A 814 16.57 -2.93 8.22
C GLN A 814 17.41 -3.45 7.06
N ASN A 815 17.29 -2.78 5.91
CA ASN A 815 18.25 -2.93 4.82
C ASN A 815 19.02 -1.63 4.64
N ILE A 816 20.23 -1.75 4.11
CA ILE A 816 21.10 -0.60 3.83
C ILE A 816 21.22 -0.45 2.32
N LEU A 817 20.88 0.73 1.82
CA LEU A 817 20.88 1.05 0.39
C LEU A 817 21.90 2.13 0.08
N PHE A 818 22.68 1.91 -0.97
CA PHE A 818 23.76 2.81 -1.35
C PHE A 818 24.20 2.66 -2.80
N GLY A 819 24.69 3.73 -3.38
CA GLY A 819 25.29 3.75 -4.73
C GLY A 819 26.81 3.73 -4.70
N THR A 820 27.42 3.19 -5.76
CA THR A 820 28.87 3.21 -5.97
C THR A 820 29.27 4.08 -7.16
N MET A 821 30.50 4.61 -7.13
CA MET A 821 31.02 5.53 -8.15
C MET A 821 31.13 4.93 -9.55
N ASN A 822 31.11 3.61 -9.71
CA ASN A 822 31.07 2.95 -11.02
C ASN A 822 29.64 2.62 -11.49
N GLY A 823 28.62 3.04 -10.74
CA GLY A 823 27.23 3.11 -11.18
C GLY A 823 26.34 1.94 -10.77
N TYR A 824 26.79 1.13 -9.81
CA TYR A 824 25.96 0.10 -9.22
C TYR A 824 25.20 0.63 -8.01
N PHE A 825 23.93 0.24 -7.90
CA PHE A 825 23.13 0.42 -6.71
C PHE A 825 23.09 -0.89 -5.92
N HIS A 826 23.24 -0.81 -4.61
CA HIS A 826 23.31 -1.95 -3.72
C HIS A 826 22.20 -1.86 -2.68
N ILE A 827 21.67 -3.03 -2.33
CA ILE A 827 20.83 -3.24 -1.16
C ILE A 827 21.43 -4.43 -0.42
N VAL A 828 21.75 -4.26 0.86
CA VAL A 828 22.28 -5.33 1.72
C VAL A 828 21.43 -5.48 2.97
N ASP A 829 21.35 -6.70 3.50
CA ASP A 829 20.75 -6.96 4.80
C ASP A 829 21.66 -6.50 5.95
N TYR A 830 21.13 -6.55 7.18
CA TYR A 830 21.83 -6.26 8.43
C TYR A 830 23.03 -7.17 8.74
N GLN A 831 23.25 -8.23 7.94
CA GLN A 831 24.46 -9.06 8.01
C GLN A 831 25.41 -8.83 6.83
N GLY A 832 25.18 -7.77 6.06
CA GLY A 832 26.01 -7.40 4.92
C GLY A 832 25.88 -8.32 3.71
N ASN A 833 24.86 -9.19 3.64
CA ASN A 833 24.60 -9.97 2.45
C ASN A 833 23.79 -9.13 1.45
N SER A 834 24.18 -9.16 0.19
CA SER A 834 23.39 -8.53 -0.88
C SER A 834 22.00 -9.15 -0.98
N ILE A 835 20.99 -8.29 -1.04
CA ILE A 835 19.64 -8.70 -1.40
C ILE A 835 19.65 -9.17 -2.85
N GLN A 836 18.90 -10.24 -3.15
CA GLN A 836 18.92 -10.83 -4.48
C GLN A 836 18.45 -9.77 -5.50
N GLY A 837 19.04 -9.77 -6.70
CA GLY A 837 18.83 -8.71 -7.70
C GLY A 837 19.81 -7.54 -7.58
N PHE A 838 20.50 -7.42 -6.43
CA PHE A 838 21.53 -6.42 -6.19
C PHE A 838 22.93 -7.06 -6.05
N PRO A 839 24.01 -6.34 -6.42
CA PRO A 839 23.99 -4.98 -6.96
C PRO A 839 23.43 -4.87 -8.38
N TYR A 840 22.71 -3.78 -8.64
CA TYR A 840 22.07 -3.50 -9.91
C TYR A 840 22.82 -2.38 -10.66
N PRO A 841 23.23 -2.60 -11.92
CA PRO A 841 23.94 -1.58 -12.69
C PRO A 841 22.95 -0.53 -13.22
N LEU A 842 22.86 0.64 -12.56
CA LEU A 842 22.00 1.74 -12.98
C LEU A 842 22.65 2.65 -14.00
N SER A 843 23.91 2.99 -13.78
CA SER A 843 24.60 4.05 -14.53
C SER A 843 25.95 3.58 -15.05
N ALA A 844 26.38 4.14 -16.17
CA ALA A 844 27.75 3.96 -16.67
C ALA A 844 28.73 5.01 -16.13
N SER A 845 28.22 6.07 -15.47
CA SER A 845 29.01 7.24 -15.04
C SER A 845 29.03 7.45 -13.52
N GLY A 846 28.33 6.60 -12.76
CA GLY A 846 28.43 6.57 -11.29
C GLY A 846 27.23 7.15 -10.56
N ILE A 847 26.96 6.58 -9.38
CA ILE A 847 25.99 7.08 -8.41
C ILE A 847 26.77 7.70 -7.25
N THR A 848 26.58 8.98 -7.02
CA THR A 848 27.37 9.76 -6.03
C THR A 848 26.51 10.52 -5.03
N GLY A 849 25.22 10.70 -5.30
CA GLY A 849 24.22 11.20 -4.35
C GLY A 849 23.51 10.04 -3.64
N SER A 850 22.93 10.34 -2.48
CA SER A 850 22.08 9.39 -1.75
C SER A 850 20.78 9.13 -2.50
N ALA A 851 20.24 7.94 -2.30
CA ALA A 851 18.87 7.64 -2.69
C ALA A 851 17.87 8.26 -1.69
N ALA A 852 16.60 8.24 -2.05
CA ALA A 852 15.50 8.49 -1.13
C ALA A 852 14.43 7.38 -1.28
N VAL A 853 13.78 7.00 -0.18
CA VAL A 853 12.63 6.08 -0.17
C VAL A 853 11.35 6.79 0.23
N GLY A 854 10.24 6.39 -0.40
CA GLY A 854 8.90 6.90 -0.14
C GLY A 854 7.86 6.07 -0.89
N ASP A 855 6.58 6.35 -0.63
CA ASP A 855 5.47 5.97 -1.52
C ASP A 855 5.33 7.07 -2.57
N LEU A 856 5.88 6.83 -3.76
CA LEU A 856 6.02 7.86 -4.79
C LEU A 856 4.75 8.04 -5.61
N ASP A 857 3.98 6.98 -5.89
CA ASP A 857 2.74 7.06 -6.67
C ASP A 857 1.44 6.91 -5.84
N GLY A 858 1.57 6.78 -4.52
CA GLY A 858 0.43 6.74 -3.59
C GLY A 858 -0.23 5.37 -3.56
N ASP A 859 0.47 4.32 -3.97
CA ASP A 859 -0.06 2.95 -4.03
C ASP A 859 0.18 2.14 -2.75
N ASN A 860 0.79 2.77 -1.74
CA ASN A 860 1.27 2.19 -0.48
C ASN A 860 2.39 1.16 -0.66
N MET A 861 3.13 1.20 -1.76
CA MET A 861 4.34 0.43 -1.96
C MET A 861 5.57 1.32 -1.77
N ILE A 862 6.73 0.71 -1.53
CA ILE A 862 7.98 1.45 -1.35
C ILE A 862 8.67 1.60 -2.69
N GLU A 863 8.94 2.85 -3.05
CA GLU A 863 9.77 3.21 -4.19
C GLU A 863 11.09 3.85 -3.76
N PHE A 864 12.07 3.76 -4.64
CA PHE A 864 13.34 4.48 -4.54
C PHE A 864 13.40 5.57 -5.59
N ALA A 865 13.92 6.74 -5.24
CA ALA A 865 14.43 7.72 -6.19
C ALA A 865 15.96 7.83 -6.08
N ILE A 866 16.67 7.81 -7.20
CA ILE A 866 18.14 7.89 -7.21
C ILE A 866 18.71 8.55 -8.46
N GLY A 867 19.57 9.54 -8.28
CA GLY A 867 20.21 10.27 -9.37
C GLY A 867 21.55 9.65 -9.81
N SER A 868 21.90 9.83 -11.08
CA SER A 868 23.19 9.42 -11.64
C SER A 868 23.94 10.54 -12.35
N SER A 869 25.26 10.37 -12.40
CA SER A 869 26.17 11.33 -13.03
C SER A 869 26.12 11.32 -14.57
N ASP A 870 25.42 10.37 -15.20
CA ASP A 870 25.14 10.41 -16.65
C ASP A 870 23.87 11.21 -17.01
N GLY A 871 23.20 11.76 -16.00
CA GLY A 871 22.14 12.72 -16.17
C GLY A 871 20.73 12.14 -16.12
N ASN A 872 20.60 10.98 -15.48
CA ASN A 872 19.32 10.31 -15.28
C ASN A 872 18.93 10.38 -13.80
N LEU A 873 17.64 10.53 -13.56
CA LEU A 873 16.99 10.17 -12.31
C LEU A 873 16.26 8.84 -12.55
N PHE A 874 16.46 7.87 -11.66
CA PHE A 874 15.77 6.59 -11.70
C PHE A 874 14.75 6.53 -10.57
N ALA A 875 13.58 5.92 -10.83
CA ALA A 875 12.62 5.57 -9.79
C ALA A 875 12.16 4.11 -9.91
N PHE A 876 12.13 3.37 -8.81
CA PHE A 876 11.87 1.93 -8.79
C PHE A 876 10.90 1.54 -7.71
N GLU A 877 9.92 0.71 -8.05
CA GLU A 877 9.07 0.06 -7.06
C GLU A 877 9.67 -1.27 -6.57
N THR A 878 9.61 -1.49 -5.25
CA THR A 878 10.08 -2.71 -4.59
C THR A 878 9.03 -3.81 -4.48
N GLY A 879 7.75 -3.45 -4.56
CA GLY A 879 6.64 -4.35 -4.26
C GLY A 879 6.57 -4.73 -2.77
N GLN A 880 7.17 -3.94 -1.86
CA GLN A 880 6.93 -4.01 -0.41
C GLN A 880 6.04 -2.85 0.06
N LEU A 881 5.24 -3.07 1.10
CA LEU A 881 4.36 -2.03 1.64
C LEU A 881 5.14 -0.87 2.27
N TYR A 882 4.74 0.35 1.96
CA TYR A 882 5.23 1.56 2.59
C TYR A 882 4.82 1.61 4.06
N MET A 883 5.82 1.61 4.95
CA MET A 883 5.64 1.75 6.39
C MET A 883 6.67 2.75 6.92
N PRO A 884 6.30 4.04 7.08
CA PRO A 884 7.21 5.08 7.56
C PRO A 884 7.92 4.71 8.86
N SER A 885 7.19 4.05 9.78
CA SER A 885 7.69 3.58 11.07
C SER A 885 8.74 2.47 11.00
N ARG A 886 9.18 2.09 9.80
CA ARG A 886 10.23 1.08 9.54
C ARG A 886 11.35 1.66 8.68
N MET A 887 11.48 2.97 8.63
CA MET A 887 12.50 3.67 7.86
C MET A 887 13.36 4.51 8.78
N ASP A 888 14.44 3.90 9.25
CA ASP A 888 15.36 4.53 10.19
C ASP A 888 16.07 5.74 9.59
N TRP A 889 16.41 5.70 8.29
CA TRP A 889 17.08 6.79 7.61
C TRP A 889 16.68 6.85 6.14
N PRO A 890 15.50 7.40 5.80
CA PRO A 890 14.90 7.23 4.46
C PRO A 890 15.57 8.03 3.34
N MET A 891 16.26 9.13 3.66
CA MET A 891 16.83 10.03 2.66
C MET A 891 18.07 10.77 3.18
N PHE A 892 18.69 11.59 2.33
CA PHE A 892 19.84 12.41 2.71
C PHE A 892 19.51 13.26 3.93
N GLN A 893 20.41 13.27 4.92
CA GLN A 893 20.19 13.99 6.19
C GLN A 893 18.85 13.67 6.90
N ASN A 894 18.38 12.43 6.74
CA ASN A 894 17.23 11.79 7.40
C ASN A 894 15.83 12.23 6.94
N ASN A 895 15.61 13.49 6.57
CA ASN A 895 14.27 14.00 6.22
C ASN A 895 14.31 15.08 5.13
N HIS A 896 13.12 15.51 4.67
CA HIS A 896 12.96 16.52 3.62
C HIS A 896 13.42 17.93 4.02
N TYR A 897 13.64 18.17 5.32
CA TYR A 897 14.25 19.40 5.85
C TYR A 897 15.79 19.35 5.89
N ASN A 898 16.39 18.18 5.62
CA ASN A 898 17.82 17.90 5.73
C ASN A 898 18.40 18.18 7.13
N THR A 899 17.70 17.87 8.23
CA THR A 899 18.18 18.24 9.59
C THR A 899 19.43 17.49 10.05
N GLY A 900 19.66 16.28 9.53
CA GLY A 900 20.76 15.42 9.95
C GLY A 900 20.55 14.79 11.33
N TYR A 901 19.33 14.90 11.87
CA TYR A 901 18.95 14.40 13.18
C TYR A 901 18.10 13.13 13.05
N TYR A 902 18.49 12.07 13.77
CA TYR A 902 17.71 10.85 13.93
C TYR A 902 16.75 10.99 15.11
N ASP A 903 15.45 10.96 14.82
CA ASP A 903 14.40 11.11 15.82
C ASP A 903 13.44 9.92 15.80
N LEU A 904 13.54 9.04 16.81
CA LEU A 904 12.67 7.86 16.98
C LEU A 904 11.18 8.21 17.15
N TYR A 905 10.85 9.41 17.62
CA TYR A 905 9.47 9.85 17.85
C TYR A 905 8.87 10.50 16.60
N ASN A 906 9.69 11.12 15.73
CA ASN A 906 9.23 11.74 14.47
C ASN A 906 9.26 10.81 13.24
N GLN A 907 9.75 9.56 13.34
CA GLN A 907 9.63 8.58 12.22
C GLN A 907 8.19 8.15 11.90
N VAL A 908 7.22 8.61 12.69
CA VAL A 908 5.78 8.38 12.50
C VAL A 908 5.08 9.60 11.86
N GLU A 909 5.80 10.67 11.47
CA GLU A 909 5.21 11.87 10.88
C GLU A 909 6.00 12.48 9.71
N ILE A 910 5.68 12.00 8.49
CA ILE A 910 5.54 12.84 7.28
C ILE A 910 4.21 12.46 6.57
N GLU A 911 3.14 12.31 7.34
CA GLU A 911 1.84 12.85 6.96
C GLU A 911 1.39 13.62 8.19
N ASP A 912 1.51 14.93 8.11
CA ASP A 912 0.81 15.95 8.88
C ASP A 912 -0.06 15.40 10.04
N GLN A 913 0.52 15.03 11.21
CA GLN A 913 -0.29 15.08 12.43
C GLN A 913 -0.36 16.55 12.86
N THR A 914 -1.20 17.27 12.13
CA THR A 914 -2.14 18.06 12.88
C THR A 914 -2.87 17.06 13.80
N GLU A 915 -2.71 17.18 15.13
CA GLU A 915 -3.88 16.91 15.97
C GLU A 915 -4.99 17.70 15.29
N GLU A 916 -5.92 17.06 14.57
CA GLU A 916 -6.93 17.80 13.80
C GLU A 916 -7.67 18.73 14.79
N ILE A 917 -7.28 20.01 14.82
CA ILE A 917 -7.87 21.00 15.73
C ILE A 917 -9.20 21.38 15.09
N TYR A 918 -10.21 20.55 15.34
CA TYR A 918 -11.54 20.76 14.84
C TYR A 918 -12.19 21.98 15.50
N ASP A 919 -12.39 23.07 14.78
CA ASP A 919 -13.18 24.20 15.32
C ASP A 919 -14.61 23.77 15.67
N PHE A 920 -15.23 24.41 16.67
CA PHE A 920 -16.66 24.20 16.93
C PHE A 920 -17.49 24.89 15.83
N PHE A 921 -17.90 24.12 14.82
CA PHE A 921 -18.54 24.68 13.63
C PHE A 921 -19.74 23.86 13.16
N LEU A 922 -20.80 24.53 12.71
CA LEU A 922 -21.92 23.92 12.00
C LEU A 922 -21.83 24.31 10.52
N HIS A 923 -21.61 23.34 9.63
CA HIS A 923 -21.54 23.59 8.20
C HIS A 923 -22.92 23.92 7.63
N THR A 924 -22.92 24.59 6.47
CA THR A 924 -24.16 24.84 5.73
C THR A 924 -24.78 23.51 5.32
N PRO A 925 -26.04 23.22 5.70
CA PRO A 925 -26.69 21.97 5.34
C PRO A 925 -26.80 21.84 3.81
N TYR A 926 -26.70 20.62 3.29
CA TYR A 926 -26.75 20.33 1.85
C TYR A 926 -27.67 19.12 1.54
N PRO A 927 -28.46 19.13 0.46
CA PRO A 927 -28.68 20.25 -0.46
C PRO A 927 -29.43 21.43 0.18
N ASN A 928 -29.14 22.65 -0.26
CA ASN A 928 -29.83 23.87 0.19
C ASN A 928 -30.02 24.86 -0.97
N PRO A 929 -31.21 24.91 -1.59
CA PRO A 929 -32.46 24.32 -1.10
C PRO A 929 -32.53 22.79 -1.18
N THR A 930 -33.12 22.14 -0.17
CA THR A 930 -33.43 20.70 -0.19
C THR A 930 -34.84 20.43 -0.70
N ARG A 931 -35.04 19.28 -1.38
CA ARG A 931 -36.36 18.76 -1.79
C ARG A 931 -36.99 17.74 -0.84
N GLY A 932 -36.30 17.37 0.23
CA GLY A 932 -36.77 16.34 1.16
C GLY A 932 -35.84 16.17 2.34
N GLN A 933 -34.58 15.81 2.09
CA GLN A 933 -33.58 15.59 3.13
C GLN A 933 -32.42 16.59 3.05
N ALA A 934 -31.89 17.00 4.19
CA ALA A 934 -30.67 17.81 4.26
C ALA A 934 -29.65 17.12 5.16
N THR A 935 -28.45 16.91 4.64
CA THR A 935 -27.26 16.52 5.37
C THR A 935 -26.77 17.71 6.19
N ILE A 936 -26.41 17.46 7.45
CA ILE A 936 -25.93 18.44 8.41
C ILE A 936 -24.59 17.93 8.93
N ASN A 937 -23.51 18.62 8.53
CA ASN A 937 -22.17 18.36 9.01
C ASN A 937 -21.81 19.37 10.11
N TYR A 938 -21.12 18.92 11.15
CA TYR A 938 -20.58 19.79 12.20
C TYR A 938 -19.30 19.22 12.79
N SER A 939 -18.41 20.08 13.26
CA SER A 939 -17.13 19.71 13.87
C SER A 939 -17.10 20.05 15.36
N LEU A 940 -16.37 19.26 16.14
CA LEU A 940 -16.19 19.43 17.58
C LEU A 940 -14.70 19.40 17.96
N PRO A 941 -14.19 20.41 18.69
CA PRO A 941 -12.79 20.48 19.14
C PRO A 941 -12.45 19.48 20.24
N ALA A 942 -13.46 19.00 20.97
CA ALA A 942 -13.27 18.07 22.06
C ALA A 942 -14.54 17.23 22.27
N PRO A 943 -14.44 16.02 22.87
CA PRO A 943 -15.60 15.19 23.17
C PRO A 943 -16.65 15.94 24.00
N SER A 944 -17.84 16.13 23.44
CA SER A 944 -18.86 17.04 23.98
C SER A 944 -20.29 16.51 23.85
N PRO A 945 -21.20 16.87 24.77
CA PRO A 945 -22.62 16.56 24.63
C PRO A 945 -23.26 17.50 23.61
N VAL A 946 -23.75 16.95 22.49
CA VAL A 946 -24.29 17.71 21.36
C VAL A 946 -25.82 17.82 21.43
N LYS A 947 -26.34 19.01 21.13
CA LYS A 947 -27.76 19.26 20.84
C LYS A 947 -27.90 19.89 19.48
N LEU A 948 -28.62 19.22 18.58
CA LEU A 948 -28.92 19.73 17.25
C LEU A 948 -30.44 19.80 17.06
N ILE A 949 -30.95 21.02 16.95
CA ILE A 949 -32.40 21.30 16.96
C ILE A 949 -32.78 22.08 15.70
N VAL A 950 -33.87 21.68 15.06
CA VAL A 950 -34.47 22.36 13.91
C VAL A 950 -35.57 23.32 14.40
N TYR A 951 -35.55 24.56 13.94
CA TYR A 951 -36.56 25.59 14.19
C TYR A 951 -37.19 26.09 12.90
N ASP A 952 -38.45 26.52 12.95
CA ASP A 952 -39.09 27.28 11.87
C ASP A 952 -38.78 28.79 11.99
N VAL A 953 -39.17 29.58 10.98
CA VAL A 953 -38.94 31.05 10.95
C VAL A 953 -39.55 31.82 12.12
N SER A 954 -40.49 31.23 12.87
CA SER A 954 -41.07 31.86 14.07
C SER A 954 -40.29 31.55 15.35
N GLY A 955 -39.20 30.76 15.24
CA GLY A 955 -38.41 30.27 16.37
C GLY A 955 -39.06 29.08 17.09
N ARG A 956 -40.10 28.46 16.51
CA ARG A 956 -40.73 27.28 17.11
C ARG A 956 -39.92 26.03 16.75
N ARG A 957 -39.64 25.19 17.75
CA ARG A 957 -38.96 23.90 17.57
C ARG A 957 -39.78 22.98 16.68
N VAL A 958 -39.14 22.46 15.64
CA VAL A 958 -39.71 21.54 14.64
C VAL A 958 -39.27 20.11 14.93
N ARG A 959 -37.97 19.90 15.17
CA ARG A 959 -37.41 18.57 15.47
C ARG A 959 -36.17 18.68 16.35
N SER A 960 -35.99 17.74 17.26
CA SER A 960 -34.69 17.48 17.89
C SER A 960 -34.01 16.34 17.13
N ILE A 961 -32.88 16.61 16.48
CA ILE A 961 -32.12 15.58 15.74
C ILE A 961 -31.17 14.87 16.70
N ILE A 962 -30.51 15.64 17.57
CA ILE A 962 -29.64 15.13 18.63
C ILE A 962 -30.02 15.86 19.92
N ASP A 963 -30.17 15.15 21.04
CA ASP A 963 -30.52 15.76 22.34
C ASP A 963 -29.57 15.30 23.46
N GLY A 964 -28.42 15.96 23.55
CA GLY A 964 -27.46 15.81 24.65
C GLY A 964 -26.58 14.56 24.57
N THR A 965 -26.46 13.94 23.40
CA THR A 965 -25.62 12.76 23.18
C THR A 965 -24.15 13.16 23.15
N MET A 966 -23.29 12.45 23.89
CA MET A 966 -21.84 12.62 23.81
C MET A 966 -21.33 12.22 22.42
N LYS A 967 -20.53 13.08 21.81
CA LYS A 967 -19.85 12.86 20.54
C LYS A 967 -18.35 13.09 20.76
N ALA A 968 -17.50 12.31 20.10
CA ALA A 968 -16.04 12.49 20.15
C ALA A 968 -15.63 13.85 19.54
N ALA A 969 -14.38 14.29 19.75
CA ALA A 969 -13.79 15.30 18.87
C ALA A 969 -13.83 14.79 17.43
N GLY A 970 -13.92 15.67 16.43
CA GLY A 970 -14.06 15.24 15.04
C GLY A 970 -15.15 15.95 14.27
N THR A 971 -15.17 15.69 12.96
CA THR A 971 -16.35 15.98 12.12
C THR A 971 -17.43 14.93 12.33
N HIS A 972 -18.68 15.36 12.30
CA HIS A 972 -19.87 14.55 12.53
C HIS A 972 -20.91 14.87 11.47
N ARG A 973 -21.55 13.82 10.97
CA ARG A 973 -22.63 13.92 9.97
C ARG A 973 -23.96 13.42 10.53
N THR A 974 -25.05 14.12 10.22
CA THR A 974 -26.41 13.66 10.48
C THR A 974 -27.39 14.18 9.43
N ILE A 975 -28.61 13.65 9.41
CA ILE A 975 -29.60 13.94 8.36
C ILE A 975 -30.89 14.47 8.99
N TRP A 976 -31.45 15.52 8.38
CA TRP A 976 -32.84 15.91 8.58
C TRP A 976 -33.68 15.49 7.39
N ASP A 977 -34.61 14.58 7.61
CA ASP A 977 -35.54 14.03 6.60
C ASP A 977 -36.72 14.94 6.22
N GLY A 978 -36.69 16.22 6.62
CA GLY A 978 -37.80 17.15 6.37
C GLY A 978 -39.08 16.83 7.16
N CYS A 979 -38.99 16.08 8.27
CA CYS A 979 -40.09 15.80 9.19
C CYS A 979 -39.93 16.49 10.56
N ASN A 980 -41.04 16.64 11.28
CA ASN A 980 -41.05 17.02 12.70
C ASN A 980 -40.88 15.79 13.63
N ASP A 981 -40.82 16.01 14.95
CA ASP A 981 -40.66 14.95 15.96
C ASP A 981 -41.69 13.80 15.88
N ASN A 982 -42.86 14.01 15.25
CA ASN A 982 -43.89 12.99 15.06
C ASN A 982 -43.78 12.27 13.70
N ARG A 983 -42.62 12.34 13.04
CA ARG A 983 -42.37 11.85 11.67
C ARG A 983 -43.37 12.36 10.63
N LYS A 984 -43.93 13.56 10.84
CA LYS A 984 -44.79 14.22 9.85
C LYS A 984 -43.98 15.21 9.04
N LEU A 985 -44.08 15.09 7.73
CA LEU A 985 -43.49 15.99 6.75
C LEU A 985 -43.87 17.45 7.06
N VAL A 986 -42.88 18.33 7.10
CA VAL A 986 -43.09 19.77 7.27
C VAL A 986 -43.20 20.46 5.90
N GLY A 987 -43.95 21.56 5.85
CA GLY A 987 -44.23 22.27 4.60
C GLY A 987 -43.01 23.00 4.02
N SER A 988 -43.08 23.37 2.74
CA SER A 988 -42.05 24.18 2.09
C SER A 988 -41.85 25.49 2.87
N GLY A 989 -40.60 25.89 3.11
CA GLY A 989 -40.27 27.04 3.93
C GLY A 989 -38.81 27.09 4.35
N ILE A 990 -38.46 28.12 5.11
CA ILE A 990 -37.12 28.28 5.69
C ILE A 990 -37.10 27.68 7.10
N TYR A 991 -36.04 26.92 7.38
CA TYR A 991 -35.78 26.30 8.67
C TYR A 991 -34.35 26.65 9.13
N PHE A 992 -34.11 26.55 10.43
CA PHE A 992 -32.82 26.83 11.05
C PHE A 992 -32.37 25.65 11.87
N PHE A 993 -31.16 25.14 11.62
CA PHE A 993 -30.49 24.18 12.48
C PHE A 993 -29.66 24.94 13.49
N GLN A 994 -29.86 24.66 14.77
CA GLN A 994 -29.05 25.18 15.85
C GLN A 994 -28.29 24.03 16.50
N LEU A 995 -26.97 24.11 16.45
CA LEU A 995 -26.04 23.21 17.12
C LEU A 995 -25.60 23.85 18.44
N GLY A 996 -25.56 23.10 19.53
CA GLY A 996 -24.88 23.47 20.76
C GLY A 996 -24.11 22.30 21.33
N ALA A 997 -22.90 22.53 21.83
CA ALA A 997 -22.06 21.50 22.42
C ALA A 997 -21.37 22.00 23.69
N GLY A 998 -21.69 21.39 24.84
CA GLY A 998 -21.02 21.67 26.12
C GLY A 998 -20.80 23.16 26.42
N SER A 999 -19.52 23.54 26.60
CA SER A 999 -19.05 24.92 26.85
C SER A 999 -18.75 25.74 25.59
N PHE A 1000 -18.81 25.15 24.39
CA PHE A 1000 -18.42 25.78 23.12
C PHE A 1000 -19.46 26.74 22.53
N GLY A 1001 -20.64 26.86 23.16
CA GLY A 1001 -21.68 27.80 22.74
C GLY A 1001 -22.68 27.21 21.75
N SER A 1002 -23.19 28.02 20.82
CA SER A 1002 -24.17 27.56 19.82
C SER A 1002 -24.00 28.21 18.46
N GLU A 1003 -24.00 27.39 17.41
CA GLU A 1003 -23.97 27.80 16.01
C GLU A 1003 -25.36 27.62 15.36
N THR A 1004 -25.67 28.41 14.33
CA THR A 1004 -26.96 28.29 13.61
C THR A 1004 -26.78 28.43 12.10
N ARG A 1005 -27.42 27.54 11.33
CA ARG A 1005 -27.42 27.55 9.86
C ARG A 1005 -28.82 27.46 9.30
N ARG A 1006 -29.05 28.14 8.18
CA ARG A 1006 -30.34 28.23 7.49
C ARG A 1006 -30.43 27.15 6.41
N VAL A 1007 -31.59 26.51 6.27
CA VAL A 1007 -31.94 25.67 5.13
C VAL A 1007 -33.28 26.07 4.52
N ALA A 1008 -33.37 26.05 3.20
CA ALA A 1008 -34.63 26.18 2.47
C ALA A 1008 -35.15 24.79 2.08
N LEU A 1009 -36.36 24.43 2.51
CA LEU A 1009 -37.05 23.22 2.07
C LEU A 1009 -38.08 23.60 0.99
N ILE A 1010 -37.96 22.98 -0.18
CA ILE A 1010 -38.87 23.16 -1.32
C ILE A 1010 -39.55 21.82 -1.57
N ARG A 1011 -40.88 21.84 -1.71
CA ARG A 1011 -41.67 20.68 -2.12
C ARG A 1011 -42.54 21.04 -3.29
#